data_AF-A0A7V6LG36-F1
#
_entry.id   AF-A0A7V6LG36-F1
#
_cell.length_a   1.000
_cell.length_b   1.000
_cell.length_c   1.000
_cell.angle_alpha   90.00
_cell.angle_beta   90.00
_cell.angle_gamma   90.00
#
_symmetry.space_group_name_H-M   'P 1'
#
loop_
_entity.id
_entity.type
_entity.pdbx_description
1 polymer ?
#
loop_
_entity_poly.entity_id
_entity_poly.type
_entity_poly.pdbx_seq_one_letter_code
_entity_poly.pdbx_strand_id
1 'polypeptide(L)'
;MAAKSAWGWVLAGVWAACAVAAEPLSAQRLDALSARYGVDTLREYRLLERERTQKPRTHNGIFDEAARRNQAFHPQATILPEDRDPLDIVLRRTRALFEDLARRTDLAPQGERLAALEQATARVQPDALEARIELLQRLLDLRREIAFANPLLTSISKILFITREALPPDEYHWGVHMCDQYFGFHATLHGTTQGNGLYVLEAPWSAQPHARNLLAESTVVAGPRRGERLENGGFLAPDVSYDGRQILFAYTDGDPAIRVWNTRTTFHIFRCNADGSGLVQLTDGPMNDFDPCWLPNGRIAFISERRGGFGRCHRREVPTFTLHSMFDDGSDIVALSAHETNEWQPSVDNNGMIVYTRWDYVDRGFNQAHHPWITYPDGRDARELNGNTHLSERTAPHMIMDIRAIPGSSKYVAVACGHHTEARGSLIVIDTSVADDGAMSQIRRLTPDQLLPEAEFYDWRTAKGSAAYASPWPLSETYYLCVYDGNANSQYGAIDCSKRRYAVTLLDAFGNKIPLYTHPQISCLSPMPLHARPRPPVLTHGTLVGRPCLPDGTKPAPVSDEQLPKTATIGLVNVYNSRRPFPEGTRIAALRVWQILPKLKPMVGEPRLGVCDQTPGRQYLGSVPVEEDGSALFEAPAGVPILFHAVNERGVAVQGMRSVTYVAPGETLMCNGCHEARTGAAISGLRAAASPLAMRRPPSRLTAGPDGSNPYNYPRLVQPVLDAKCVGCHGETRKASMPDLRRGDPGKNRFAFFTSFYSLVPYLQYFTHAYRGDWSKVGVQRDAFVPPHTEPGKFGAMASPLHTLLEKGHHDVVLTAEERLRLLLFMDSNASYFGHDHNITAQARGDRVPPVLQ
;
A
#
# COMPACT_ATOMS: atom_id res chain seq x y z
N MET A 1 -49.19 6.11 -38.28
CA MET A 1 -49.30 7.15 -39.34
C MET A 1 -48.20 8.17 -39.02
N ALA A 2 -47.20 8.50 -39.83
CA ALA A 2 -46.81 8.24 -41.22
C ALA A 2 -45.25 8.28 -41.23
N ALA A 3 -44.47 7.39 -41.85
CA ALA A 3 -44.32 7.08 -43.29
C ALA A 3 -44.08 8.33 -44.15
N LYS A 4 -42.83 8.59 -44.52
CA LYS A 4 -42.19 8.29 -45.84
C LYS A 4 -42.14 9.53 -46.75
N SER A 5 -40.94 9.87 -47.20
CA SER A 5 -40.70 10.25 -48.60
C SER A 5 -39.32 9.75 -49.04
N ALA A 6 -39.33 8.95 -50.09
CA ALA A 6 -38.18 8.50 -50.86
C ALA A 6 -37.72 9.61 -51.81
N TRP A 7 -36.49 9.58 -52.34
CA TRP A 7 -36.18 9.81 -53.76
C TRP A 7 -34.73 9.39 -54.08
N GLY A 8 -34.58 8.55 -55.11
CA GLY A 8 -33.59 8.72 -56.18
C GLY A 8 -32.20 8.11 -56.02
N TRP A 9 -32.02 6.91 -56.58
CA TRP A 9 -30.71 6.36 -56.99
C TRP A 9 -30.28 6.92 -58.36
N VAL A 10 -28.99 7.26 -58.52
CA VAL A 10 -28.20 7.01 -59.74
C VAL A 10 -26.76 6.68 -59.32
N LEU A 11 -26.31 5.48 -59.71
CA LEU A 11 -24.95 4.96 -59.59
C LEU A 11 -24.24 5.12 -60.95
N ALA A 12 -23.01 5.61 -60.97
CA ALA A 12 -21.90 5.09 -61.79
C ALA A 12 -20.61 5.90 -61.54
N GLY A 13 -19.50 5.22 -61.27
CA GLY A 13 -18.17 5.79 -61.51
C GLY A 13 -17.08 5.50 -60.49
N VAL A 14 -16.52 4.27 -60.56
CA VAL A 14 -15.09 3.92 -60.37
C VAL A 14 -14.41 4.37 -59.06
N TRP A 15 -14.02 3.40 -58.23
CA TRP A 15 -12.61 3.15 -57.87
C TRP A 15 -12.50 1.75 -57.27
N ALA A 16 -11.98 0.83 -58.08
CA ALA A 16 -11.41 -0.41 -57.59
C ALA A 16 -10.03 -0.09 -57.03
N ALA A 17 -9.90 -0.10 -55.71
CA ALA A 17 -8.66 -0.40 -55.04
C ALA A 17 -9.00 -1.42 -53.97
N CYS A 18 -8.70 -2.69 -54.26
CA CYS A 18 -8.76 -3.77 -53.31
C CYS A 18 -7.87 -3.46 -52.10
N ALA A 19 -8.45 -2.91 -51.04
CA ALA A 19 -7.96 -3.19 -49.70
C ALA A 19 -8.58 -4.54 -49.31
N VAL A 20 -7.89 -5.63 -49.65
CA VAL A 20 -8.11 -6.89 -48.94
C VAL A 20 -7.71 -6.58 -47.50
N ALA A 21 -8.70 -6.30 -46.65
CA ALA A 21 -8.48 -6.35 -45.22
C ALA A 21 -7.98 -7.76 -44.94
N ALA A 22 -6.71 -7.91 -44.58
CA ALA A 22 -6.16 -9.18 -44.16
C ALA A 22 -7.09 -9.72 -43.08
N GLU A 23 -7.64 -10.92 -43.30
CA GLU A 23 -8.43 -11.58 -42.26
C GLU A 23 -7.58 -11.62 -40.98
N PRO A 24 -8.14 -11.28 -39.82
CA PRO A 24 -7.43 -11.41 -38.57
C PRO A 24 -6.88 -12.84 -38.47
N LEU A 25 -5.58 -12.96 -38.19
CA LEU A 25 -4.88 -14.24 -38.10
C LEU A 25 -5.66 -15.19 -37.19
N SER A 26 -6.17 -16.28 -37.76
CA SER A 26 -6.90 -17.26 -36.96
C SER A 26 -5.95 -17.91 -35.96
N ALA A 27 -6.40 -18.10 -34.72
CA ALA A 27 -5.60 -18.77 -33.67
C ALA A 27 -5.06 -20.13 -34.15
N GLN A 28 -5.86 -20.84 -34.96
CA GLN A 28 -5.49 -22.11 -35.59
C GLN A 28 -4.22 -22.04 -36.44
N ARG A 29 -4.00 -20.95 -37.20
CA ARG A 29 -2.81 -20.79 -38.05
C ARG A 29 -1.55 -20.57 -37.23
N LEU A 30 -1.64 -19.85 -36.12
CA LEU A 30 -0.51 -19.66 -35.19
C LEU A 30 -0.22 -20.93 -34.37
N ASP A 31 -1.25 -21.71 -34.03
CA ASP A 31 -1.09 -22.98 -33.31
C ASP A 31 -0.33 -24.01 -34.16
N ALA A 32 -0.62 -24.08 -35.46
CA ALA A 32 0.11 -24.95 -36.39
C ALA A 32 1.62 -24.62 -36.46
N LEU A 33 1.99 -23.35 -36.33
CA LEU A 33 3.39 -22.89 -36.35
C LEU A 33 4.15 -23.17 -35.05
N SER A 34 3.44 -23.40 -33.94
CA SER A 34 4.06 -23.64 -32.63
C SER A 34 4.85 -24.96 -32.60
N ALA A 35 4.45 -25.95 -33.42
CA ALA A 35 5.19 -27.21 -33.58
C ALA A 35 6.53 -27.03 -34.31
N ARG A 36 6.65 -26.00 -35.17
CA ARG A 36 7.84 -25.74 -35.99
C ARG A 36 8.80 -24.76 -35.35
N TYR A 37 8.28 -23.72 -34.69
CA TYR A 37 9.07 -22.60 -34.15
C TYR A 37 9.03 -22.49 -32.63
N GLY A 38 8.48 -23.49 -31.94
CA GLY A 38 8.40 -23.50 -30.48
C GLY A 38 7.25 -22.68 -29.89
N VAL A 39 6.77 -23.11 -28.73
CA VAL A 39 5.59 -22.53 -28.07
C VAL A 39 5.87 -21.12 -27.53
N ASP A 40 7.08 -20.87 -27.03
CA ASP A 40 7.44 -19.58 -26.42
C ASP A 40 7.55 -18.44 -27.44
N THR A 41 8.12 -18.72 -28.62
CA THR A 41 8.21 -17.73 -29.71
C THR A 41 6.83 -17.31 -30.20
N LEU A 42 5.93 -18.29 -30.39
CA LEU A 42 4.56 -17.99 -30.78
C LEU A 42 3.78 -17.30 -29.66
N ARG A 43 4.08 -17.60 -28.39
CA ARG A 43 3.51 -16.89 -27.24
C ARG A 43 3.93 -15.43 -27.21
N GLU A 44 5.22 -15.13 -27.34
CA GLU A 44 5.74 -13.75 -27.41
C GLU A 44 5.08 -12.97 -28.56
N TYR A 45 5.04 -13.57 -29.77
CA TYR A 45 4.41 -12.95 -30.94
C TYR A 45 2.94 -12.61 -30.67
N ARG A 46 2.15 -13.56 -30.14
CA ARG A 46 0.72 -13.36 -29.84
C ARG A 46 0.48 -12.26 -28.81
N LEU A 47 1.28 -12.23 -27.75
CA LEU A 47 1.13 -11.26 -26.66
C LEU A 47 1.41 -9.85 -27.17
N LEU A 48 2.52 -9.64 -27.87
CA LEU A 48 2.87 -8.35 -28.45
C LEU A 48 1.89 -7.91 -29.54
N GLU A 49 1.44 -8.84 -30.39
CA GLU A 49 0.46 -8.51 -31.42
C GLU A 49 -0.89 -8.12 -30.81
N ARG A 50 -1.30 -8.78 -29.72
CA ARG A 50 -2.48 -8.39 -28.95
C ARG A 50 -2.31 -7.00 -28.34
N GLU A 51 -1.18 -6.72 -27.70
CA GLU A 51 -0.88 -5.40 -27.12
C GLU A 51 -0.89 -4.28 -28.17
N ARG A 52 -0.38 -4.56 -29.38
CA ARG A 52 -0.30 -3.62 -30.50
C ARG A 52 -1.67 -3.35 -31.15
N THR A 53 -2.49 -4.39 -31.31
CA THR A 53 -3.73 -4.31 -32.13
C THR A 53 -5.00 -4.12 -31.32
N GLN A 54 -5.02 -4.56 -30.05
CA GLN A 54 -6.21 -4.49 -29.21
C GLN A 54 -6.11 -3.31 -28.23
N LYS A 55 -7.19 -2.53 -28.14
CA LYS A 55 -7.29 -1.50 -27.11
C LYS A 55 -7.56 -2.16 -25.76
N PRO A 56 -6.75 -1.88 -24.72
CA PRO A 56 -7.03 -2.37 -23.39
C PRO A 56 -8.32 -1.72 -22.87
N ARG A 57 -9.00 -2.40 -21.96
CA ARG A 57 -10.15 -1.84 -21.25
C ARG A 57 -9.65 -0.79 -20.27
N THR A 58 -10.14 0.44 -20.39
CA THR A 58 -9.82 1.54 -19.46
C THR A 58 -11.10 2.24 -19.03
N HIS A 59 -11.04 2.96 -17.92
CA HIS A 59 -12.04 3.98 -17.61
C HIS A 59 -12.03 5.08 -18.69
N ASN A 60 -13.19 5.68 -18.96
CA ASN A 60 -13.32 6.74 -19.98
C ASN A 60 -12.53 7.98 -19.59
N GLY A 61 -11.79 8.56 -20.53
CA GLY A 61 -11.05 9.81 -20.35
C GLY A 61 -9.77 9.72 -19.50
N ILE A 62 -9.32 8.51 -19.17
CA ILE A 62 -8.06 8.28 -18.46
C ILE A 62 -6.93 8.02 -19.45
N PHE A 63 -5.75 8.61 -19.20
CA PHE A 63 -4.50 8.60 -19.98
C PHE A 63 -4.61 8.05 -21.41
N ASP A 64 -4.35 8.89 -22.41
CA ASP A 64 -4.17 8.37 -23.76
C ASP A 64 -2.86 7.56 -23.89
N GLU A 65 -2.68 6.95 -25.05
CA GLU A 65 -1.51 6.11 -25.32
C GLU A 65 -0.19 6.90 -25.25
N ALA A 66 -0.18 8.15 -25.69
CA ALA A 66 1.00 9.00 -25.62
C ALA A 66 1.35 9.39 -24.17
N ALA A 67 0.34 9.70 -23.35
CA ALA A 67 0.50 9.97 -21.93
C ALA A 67 1.05 8.74 -21.19
N ARG A 68 0.55 7.53 -21.49
CA ARG A 68 1.12 6.28 -20.94
C ARG A 68 2.58 6.08 -21.37
N ARG A 69 2.91 6.34 -22.64
CA ARG A 69 4.31 6.25 -23.10
C ARG A 69 5.22 7.22 -22.37
N ASN A 70 4.78 8.45 -22.12
CA ASN A 70 5.54 9.47 -21.40
C ASN A 70 5.74 9.14 -19.91
N GLN A 71 4.97 8.20 -19.36
CA GLN A 71 5.13 7.70 -17.99
C GLN A 71 6.08 6.51 -17.90
N ALA A 72 6.52 5.94 -19.03
CA ALA A 72 7.46 4.83 -19.03
C ALA A 72 8.80 5.26 -18.41
N PHE A 73 9.40 4.36 -17.63
CA PHE A 73 10.74 4.54 -17.08
C PHE A 73 11.81 4.61 -18.16
N HIS A 74 11.60 3.87 -19.25
CA HIS A 74 12.42 3.96 -20.45
C HIS A 74 11.53 3.93 -21.70
N PRO A 75 11.75 4.78 -22.72
CA PRO A 75 10.90 4.84 -23.90
C PRO A 75 10.87 3.52 -24.69
N GLN A 76 11.99 2.78 -24.71
CA GLN A 76 12.09 1.50 -25.43
C GLN A 76 11.15 0.42 -24.87
N ALA A 77 10.70 0.52 -23.62
CA ALA A 77 9.73 -0.39 -23.04
C ALA A 77 8.34 -0.27 -23.68
N THR A 78 8.05 0.80 -24.39
CA THR A 78 6.75 1.03 -25.03
C THR A 78 6.70 0.45 -26.44
N ILE A 79 5.48 0.30 -26.98
CA ILE A 79 5.27 0.05 -28.42
C ILE A 79 5.24 1.42 -29.11
N LEU A 80 6.06 1.57 -30.16
CA LEU A 80 6.20 2.80 -30.92
C LEU A 80 5.31 2.76 -32.18
N PRO A 81 4.84 3.92 -32.67
CA PRO A 81 4.08 4.00 -33.92
C PRO A 81 4.80 3.38 -35.14
N GLU A 82 6.13 3.37 -35.12
CA GLU A 82 6.97 2.82 -36.19
C GLU A 82 7.10 1.29 -36.15
N ASP A 83 6.70 0.64 -35.05
CA ASP A 83 6.77 -0.81 -34.91
C ASP A 83 5.68 -1.48 -35.77
N ARG A 84 6.08 -2.09 -36.90
CA ARG A 84 5.12 -2.64 -37.88
C ARG A 84 4.47 -3.93 -37.38
N ASP A 85 5.21 -4.71 -36.59
CA ASP A 85 4.81 -6.03 -36.07
C ASP A 85 5.63 -6.42 -34.81
N PRO A 86 5.35 -7.55 -34.16
CA PRO A 86 6.09 -8.00 -32.97
C PRO A 86 7.59 -8.16 -33.18
N LEU A 87 8.04 -8.54 -34.38
CA LEU A 87 9.47 -8.69 -34.67
C LEU A 87 10.20 -7.34 -34.57
N ASP A 88 9.64 -6.26 -35.10
CA ASP A 88 10.24 -4.92 -35.00
C ASP A 88 10.37 -4.47 -33.53
N ILE A 89 9.34 -4.73 -32.70
CA ILE A 89 9.34 -4.41 -31.26
C ILE A 89 10.51 -5.14 -30.58
N VAL A 90 10.62 -6.46 -30.77
CA VAL A 90 11.66 -7.28 -30.14
C VAL A 90 13.04 -6.87 -30.64
N LEU A 91 13.19 -6.54 -31.92
CA LEU A 91 14.46 -6.12 -32.51
C LEU A 91 14.97 -4.84 -31.87
N ARG A 92 14.10 -3.84 -31.79
CA ARG A 92 14.42 -2.55 -31.17
C ARG A 92 14.78 -2.69 -29.69
N ARG A 93 14.02 -3.48 -28.92
CA ARG A 93 14.32 -3.73 -27.50
C ARG A 93 15.62 -4.53 -27.32
N THR A 94 15.91 -5.48 -28.21
CA THR A 94 17.17 -6.24 -28.20
C THR A 94 18.37 -5.37 -28.55
N ARG A 95 18.21 -4.42 -29.49
CA ARG A 95 19.21 -3.41 -29.81
C ARG A 95 19.54 -2.53 -28.61
N ALA A 96 18.53 -2.04 -27.90
CA ALA A 96 18.73 -1.24 -26.68
C ALA A 96 19.49 -2.02 -25.58
N LEU A 97 19.13 -3.30 -25.38
CA LEU A 97 19.85 -4.19 -24.47
C LEU A 97 21.32 -4.38 -24.88
N PHE A 98 21.57 -4.65 -26.16
CA PHE A 98 22.93 -4.77 -26.70
C PHE A 98 23.75 -3.50 -26.47
N GLU A 99 23.20 -2.33 -26.77
CA GLU A 99 23.88 -1.04 -26.63
C GLU A 99 24.22 -0.68 -25.17
N ASP A 100 23.40 -1.13 -24.20
CA ASP A 100 23.71 -0.96 -22.78
C ASP A 100 24.87 -1.88 -22.35
N LEU A 101 24.79 -3.17 -22.70
CA LEU A 101 25.76 -4.17 -22.27
C LEU A 101 27.10 -4.08 -23.00
N ALA A 102 27.12 -3.70 -24.28
CA ALA A 102 28.34 -3.56 -25.08
C ALA A 102 29.28 -2.47 -24.55
N ARG A 103 28.79 -1.57 -23.68
CA ARG A 103 29.62 -0.57 -22.98
C ARG A 103 30.50 -1.19 -21.88
N ARG A 104 30.18 -2.41 -21.44
CA ARG A 104 30.78 -3.06 -20.27
C ARG A 104 31.28 -4.48 -20.54
N THR A 105 30.88 -5.07 -21.67
CA THR A 105 31.13 -6.46 -22.03
C THR A 105 31.45 -6.54 -23.52
N ASP A 106 32.43 -7.36 -23.90
CA ASP A 106 32.68 -7.63 -25.32
C ASP A 106 31.55 -8.49 -25.89
N LEU A 107 30.82 -7.90 -26.84
CA LEU A 107 29.69 -8.51 -27.53
C LEU A 107 29.85 -8.44 -29.06
N ALA A 108 31.09 -8.31 -29.56
CA ALA A 108 31.33 -8.15 -31.00
C ALA A 108 30.65 -9.25 -31.86
N PRO A 109 30.74 -10.56 -31.52
CA PRO A 109 30.07 -11.62 -32.28
C PRO A 109 28.53 -11.49 -32.29
N GLN A 110 27.95 -11.12 -31.14
CA GLN A 110 26.50 -10.90 -31.01
C GLN A 110 26.09 -9.65 -31.79
N GLY A 111 26.93 -8.62 -31.83
CA GLY A 111 26.72 -7.39 -32.59
C GLY A 111 26.62 -7.63 -34.09
N GLU A 112 27.53 -8.45 -34.65
CA GLU A 112 27.50 -8.86 -36.06
C GLU A 112 26.21 -9.62 -36.40
N ARG A 113 25.84 -10.59 -35.56
CA ARG A 113 24.60 -11.36 -35.73
C ARG A 113 23.36 -10.48 -35.63
N LEU A 114 23.34 -9.51 -34.72
CA LEU A 114 22.22 -8.59 -34.56
C LEU A 114 22.10 -7.67 -35.78
N ALA A 115 23.20 -7.14 -36.30
CA ALA A 115 23.22 -6.34 -37.53
C ALA A 115 22.71 -7.14 -38.74
N ALA A 116 23.08 -8.42 -38.85
CA ALA A 116 22.55 -9.30 -39.90
C ALA A 116 21.03 -9.53 -39.77
N LEU A 117 20.52 -9.71 -38.55
CA LEU A 117 19.08 -9.84 -38.29
C LEU A 117 18.31 -8.54 -38.59
N GLU A 118 18.89 -7.37 -38.31
CA GLU A 118 18.29 -6.08 -38.70
C GLU A 118 18.15 -5.95 -40.21
N GLN A 119 19.21 -6.26 -40.96
CA GLN A 119 19.17 -6.23 -42.42
C GLN A 119 18.14 -7.21 -42.98
N ALA A 120 18.03 -8.41 -42.40
CA ALA A 120 17.03 -9.38 -42.80
C ALA A 120 15.60 -8.88 -42.50
N THR A 121 15.38 -8.34 -41.30
CA THR A 121 14.08 -7.81 -40.85
C THR A 121 13.61 -6.62 -41.68
N ALA A 122 14.53 -5.80 -42.18
CA ALA A 122 14.24 -4.69 -43.09
C ALA A 122 13.76 -5.16 -44.48
N ARG A 123 14.20 -6.34 -44.93
CA ARG A 123 13.87 -6.90 -46.25
C ARG A 123 12.56 -7.70 -46.27
N VAL A 124 12.21 -8.34 -45.15
CA VAL A 124 10.99 -9.17 -45.04
C VAL A 124 9.79 -8.28 -44.71
N GLN A 125 8.69 -8.38 -45.47
CA GLN A 125 7.48 -7.59 -45.22
C GLN A 125 6.61 -8.20 -44.09
N PRO A 126 5.83 -7.38 -43.34
CA PRO A 126 4.97 -7.84 -42.25
C PRO A 126 3.95 -8.93 -42.62
N ASP A 127 3.55 -9.02 -43.88
CA ASP A 127 2.62 -10.04 -44.41
C ASP A 127 3.28 -11.42 -44.61
N ALA A 128 4.61 -11.49 -44.64
CA ALA A 128 5.38 -12.74 -44.72
C ALA A 128 5.54 -13.41 -43.35
N LEU A 129 4.42 -13.79 -42.73
CA LEU A 129 4.32 -14.23 -41.34
C LEU A 129 5.34 -15.31 -40.92
N GLU A 130 5.46 -16.40 -41.68
CA GLU A 130 6.38 -17.49 -41.31
C GLU A 130 7.85 -17.02 -41.31
N ALA A 131 8.24 -16.21 -42.29
CA ALA A 131 9.59 -15.65 -42.35
C ALA A 131 9.85 -14.69 -41.17
N ARG A 132 8.83 -13.92 -40.75
CA ARG A 132 8.97 -13.04 -39.58
C ARG A 132 9.01 -13.80 -38.26
N ILE A 133 8.25 -14.90 -38.12
CA ILE A 133 8.34 -15.79 -36.95
C ILE A 133 9.71 -16.49 -36.89
N GLU A 134 10.26 -16.91 -38.03
CA GLU A 134 11.61 -17.50 -38.08
C GLU A 134 12.69 -16.51 -37.64
N LEU A 135 12.62 -15.26 -38.13
CA LEU A 135 13.53 -14.19 -37.68
C LEU A 135 13.34 -13.87 -36.20
N LEU A 136 12.10 -13.88 -35.70
CA LEU A 136 11.80 -13.67 -34.30
C LEU A 136 12.44 -14.76 -33.43
N GLN A 137 12.31 -16.04 -33.77
CA GLN A 137 12.96 -17.13 -33.03
C GLN A 137 14.47 -16.88 -32.89
N ARG A 138 15.15 -16.62 -34.02
CA ARG A 138 16.60 -16.37 -34.05
C ARG A 138 17.00 -15.15 -33.22
N LEU A 139 16.15 -14.12 -33.21
CA LEU A 139 16.37 -12.91 -32.43
C LEU A 139 16.14 -13.14 -30.94
N LEU A 140 15.14 -13.94 -30.54
CA LEU A 140 14.90 -14.32 -29.15
C LEU A 140 16.07 -15.13 -28.57
N ASP A 141 16.64 -16.04 -29.35
CA ASP A 141 17.83 -16.79 -28.99
C ASP A 141 19.03 -15.85 -28.78
N LEU A 142 19.27 -14.95 -29.74
CA LEU A 142 20.34 -13.94 -29.64
C LEU A 142 20.13 -12.99 -28.45
N ARG A 143 18.89 -12.56 -28.19
CA ARG A 143 18.53 -11.71 -27.05
C ARG A 143 18.90 -12.38 -25.73
N ARG A 144 18.64 -13.68 -25.60
CA ARG A 144 19.01 -14.47 -24.42
C ARG A 144 20.52 -14.53 -24.25
N GLU A 145 21.27 -14.80 -25.32
CA GLU A 145 22.74 -14.79 -25.30
C GLU A 145 23.31 -13.44 -24.86
N ILE A 146 22.79 -12.33 -25.42
CA ILE A 146 23.21 -10.97 -25.06
C ILE A 146 22.91 -10.70 -23.58
N ALA A 147 21.69 -10.98 -23.12
CA ALA A 147 21.30 -10.73 -21.73
C ALA A 147 22.16 -11.52 -20.74
N PHE A 148 22.51 -12.76 -21.07
CA PHE A 148 23.26 -13.65 -20.17
C PHE A 148 24.76 -13.33 -20.12
N ALA A 149 25.25 -12.51 -21.05
CA ALA A 149 26.59 -11.94 -20.96
C ALA A 149 26.68 -10.77 -19.95
N ASN A 150 25.58 -10.35 -19.34
CA ASN A 150 25.57 -9.26 -18.36
C ASN A 150 26.43 -9.60 -17.12
N PRO A 151 27.48 -8.80 -16.80
CA PRO A 151 28.37 -9.06 -15.67
C PRO A 151 27.68 -9.10 -14.31
N LEU A 152 26.51 -8.49 -14.16
CA LEU A 152 25.72 -8.54 -12.93
C LEU A 152 25.21 -9.97 -12.61
N LEU A 153 25.12 -10.83 -13.62
CA LEU A 153 24.58 -12.18 -13.49
C LEU A 153 25.65 -13.20 -13.08
N THR A 154 26.93 -12.88 -13.31
CA THR A 154 28.07 -13.80 -13.11
C THR A 154 28.17 -14.36 -11.69
N SER A 155 27.82 -13.55 -10.69
CA SER A 155 27.86 -13.95 -9.27
C SER A 155 26.59 -14.66 -8.79
N ILE A 156 25.59 -14.83 -9.65
CA ILE A 156 24.29 -15.41 -9.30
C ILE A 156 24.23 -16.82 -9.90
N SER A 157 24.62 -17.83 -9.14
CA SER A 157 24.53 -19.24 -9.58
C SER A 157 23.20 -19.90 -9.20
N LYS A 158 22.43 -19.27 -8.31
CA LYS A 158 21.18 -19.78 -7.73
C LYS A 158 20.16 -18.66 -7.54
N ILE A 159 18.90 -18.94 -7.87
CA ILE A 159 17.76 -18.05 -7.59
C ILE A 159 16.79 -18.79 -6.66
N LEU A 160 16.54 -18.23 -5.48
CA LEU A 160 15.47 -18.67 -4.57
C LEU A 160 14.12 -18.15 -5.08
N PHE A 161 13.08 -18.96 -5.01
CA PHE A 161 11.70 -18.53 -5.24
C PHE A 161 10.73 -19.43 -4.46
N ILE A 162 9.49 -19.00 -4.29
CA ILE A 162 8.40 -19.86 -3.81
C ILE A 162 7.44 -20.16 -4.95
N THR A 163 6.67 -21.23 -4.82
CA THR A 163 5.49 -21.44 -5.64
C THR A 163 4.25 -21.24 -4.81
N ARG A 164 3.27 -20.53 -5.38
CA ARG A 164 2.01 -20.24 -4.70
C ARG A 164 0.89 -20.09 -5.72
N GLU A 165 -0.26 -20.64 -5.39
CA GLU A 165 -1.46 -20.45 -6.17
C GLU A 165 -2.09 -19.09 -5.86
N ALA A 166 -2.57 -18.42 -6.91
CA ALA A 166 -3.24 -17.15 -6.76
C ALA A 166 -4.71 -17.39 -6.40
N LEU A 167 -5.28 -16.54 -5.55
CA LEU A 167 -6.62 -16.73 -4.99
C LEU A 167 -7.68 -16.97 -6.07
N PRO A 168 -8.69 -17.83 -5.80
CA PRO A 168 -9.73 -18.08 -6.76
C PRO A 168 -10.61 -16.84 -6.86
N PRO A 169 -11.05 -16.50 -8.08
CA PRO A 169 -11.73 -15.25 -8.32
C PRO A 169 -13.07 -15.18 -7.54
N ASP A 170 -13.75 -16.29 -7.33
CA ASP A 170 -15.09 -16.40 -6.72
C ASP A 170 -15.11 -16.62 -5.21
N GLU A 171 -13.96 -16.58 -4.53
CA GLU A 171 -13.88 -16.78 -3.06
C GLU A 171 -14.84 -15.86 -2.29
N TYR A 172 -14.98 -14.61 -2.75
CA TYR A 172 -15.91 -13.62 -2.20
C TYR A 172 -16.78 -12.99 -3.29
N HIS A 173 -18.07 -12.86 -3.00
CA HIS A 173 -19.07 -12.24 -3.90
C HIS A 173 -18.73 -10.79 -4.33
N TRP A 174 -17.87 -10.10 -3.59
CA TRP A 174 -17.46 -8.71 -3.85
C TRP A 174 -16.03 -8.59 -4.43
N GLY A 175 -15.43 -9.71 -4.85
CA GLY A 175 -14.04 -9.77 -5.33
C GLY A 175 -13.03 -10.08 -4.23
N VAL A 176 -11.80 -10.40 -4.64
CA VAL A 176 -10.65 -10.61 -3.76
C VAL A 176 -10.20 -9.26 -3.18
N HIS A 177 -9.90 -9.21 -1.89
CA HIS A 177 -9.30 -8.05 -1.24
C HIS A 177 -7.80 -8.29 -1.01
N MET A 178 -6.96 -7.24 -1.00
CA MET A 178 -5.50 -7.44 -0.89
C MET A 178 -5.08 -8.17 0.41
N CYS A 179 -5.89 -8.07 1.47
CA CYS A 179 -5.63 -8.77 2.73
C CYS A 179 -5.74 -10.30 2.60
N ASP A 180 -6.49 -10.78 1.60
CA ASP A 180 -6.95 -12.17 1.54
C ASP A 180 -5.81 -13.12 1.22
N GLN A 181 -4.77 -12.61 0.55
CA GLN A 181 -3.57 -13.38 0.25
C GLN A 181 -2.76 -13.72 1.51
N TYR A 182 -3.06 -13.08 2.64
CA TYR A 182 -2.34 -13.27 3.92
C TYR A 182 -3.11 -14.10 4.95
N PHE A 183 -4.32 -14.58 4.64
CA PHE A 183 -4.98 -15.54 5.53
C PHE A 183 -4.42 -16.94 5.30
N GLY A 184 -3.89 -17.56 6.36
CA GLY A 184 -3.25 -18.87 6.23
C GLY A 184 -4.17 -19.96 5.69
N PHE A 185 -5.47 -19.94 6.02
CA PHE A 185 -6.46 -20.87 5.46
C PHE A 185 -6.69 -20.72 3.94
N HIS A 186 -6.32 -19.59 3.33
CA HIS A 186 -6.36 -19.43 1.88
C HIS A 186 -5.08 -19.88 1.17
N ALA A 187 -4.03 -20.24 1.91
CA ALA A 187 -2.72 -20.50 1.34
C ALA A 187 -2.66 -21.80 0.50
N THR A 188 -3.67 -22.66 0.66
CA THR A 188 -3.94 -23.82 -0.20
C THR A 188 -5.35 -23.66 -0.78
N LEU A 189 -5.53 -23.78 -2.11
CA LEU A 189 -6.85 -23.76 -2.76
C LEU A 189 -7.60 -25.05 -2.44
N HIS A 190 -8.17 -25.06 -1.27
CA HIS A 190 -8.90 -26.17 -0.74
C HIS A 190 -8.19 -27.52 -0.64
N GLY A 191 -6.92 -27.51 -0.21
CA GLY A 191 -6.12 -28.73 -0.04
C GLY A 191 -5.84 -29.45 -1.37
N THR A 192 -6.17 -28.83 -2.51
CA THR A 192 -5.95 -29.39 -3.84
C THR A 192 -4.66 -28.90 -4.49
N THR A 193 -4.03 -27.88 -3.91
CA THR A 193 -2.80 -27.28 -4.44
C THR A 193 -1.64 -28.29 -4.37
N GLN A 194 -1.05 -28.58 -5.53
CA GLN A 194 0.14 -29.43 -5.65
C GLN A 194 1.36 -28.59 -6.03
N GLY A 195 2.51 -28.99 -5.52
CA GLY A 195 3.80 -28.39 -5.88
C GLY A 195 4.15 -27.12 -5.13
N ASN A 196 3.35 -26.69 -4.14
CA ASN A 196 3.73 -25.63 -3.20
C ASN A 196 5.09 -25.95 -2.54
N GLY A 197 5.94 -24.94 -2.40
CA GLY A 197 7.27 -25.16 -1.84
C GLY A 197 8.16 -23.93 -1.91
N LEU A 198 9.32 -24.07 -1.24
CA LEU A 198 10.47 -23.20 -1.35
C LEU A 198 11.47 -23.84 -2.31
N TYR A 199 11.77 -23.20 -3.43
CA TYR A 199 12.56 -23.76 -4.52
C TYR A 199 13.84 -22.96 -4.78
N VAL A 200 14.85 -23.66 -5.27
CA VAL A 200 16.08 -23.06 -5.81
C VAL A 200 16.19 -23.43 -7.28
N LEU A 201 16.35 -22.41 -8.14
CA LEU A 201 16.72 -22.54 -9.53
C LEU A 201 18.25 -22.50 -9.66
N GLU A 202 18.84 -23.61 -10.04
CA GLU A 202 20.29 -23.78 -10.22
C GLU A 202 20.66 -23.57 -11.69
N ALA A 203 21.85 -23.00 -11.91
CA ALA A 203 22.34 -22.63 -13.24
C ALA A 203 21.31 -21.82 -14.05
N PRO A 204 20.74 -20.72 -13.50
CA PRO A 204 19.61 -19.99 -14.07
C PRO A 204 19.89 -19.41 -15.47
N TRP A 205 21.16 -19.19 -15.80
CA TRP A 205 21.63 -18.62 -17.07
C TRP A 205 22.03 -19.69 -18.10
N SER A 206 21.80 -20.97 -17.79
CA SER A 206 22.07 -22.06 -18.73
C SER A 206 20.91 -22.24 -19.73
N ALA A 207 21.14 -23.11 -20.72
CA ALA A 207 20.09 -23.56 -21.63
C ALA A 207 19.02 -24.42 -20.94
N GLN A 208 19.38 -25.09 -19.83
CA GLN A 208 18.51 -26.00 -19.08
C GLN A 208 18.66 -25.76 -17.57
N PRO A 209 18.08 -24.67 -17.04
CA PRO A 209 18.13 -24.41 -15.61
C PRO A 209 17.30 -25.47 -14.86
N HIS A 210 17.75 -25.85 -13.66
CA HIS A 210 17.16 -26.93 -12.89
C HIS A 210 16.56 -26.40 -11.58
N ALA A 211 15.26 -26.63 -11.38
CA ALA A 211 14.58 -26.23 -10.15
C ALA A 211 14.48 -27.42 -9.18
N ARG A 212 14.86 -27.21 -7.91
CA ARG A 212 14.74 -28.20 -6.83
C ARG A 212 13.93 -27.62 -5.67
N ASN A 213 13.00 -28.40 -5.12
CA ASN A 213 12.39 -28.08 -3.84
C ASN A 213 13.45 -28.19 -2.73
N LEU A 214 13.76 -27.05 -2.10
CA LEU A 214 14.85 -26.90 -1.13
C LEU A 214 14.60 -27.68 0.15
N LEU A 215 13.33 -27.73 0.57
CA LEU A 215 12.90 -28.32 1.83
C LEU A 215 12.34 -29.73 1.68
N ALA A 216 12.44 -30.31 0.48
CA ALA A 216 11.87 -31.63 0.17
C ALA A 216 12.18 -32.62 1.29
N GLU A 217 13.46 -32.80 1.65
CA GLU A 217 13.92 -33.75 2.68
C GLU A 217 14.17 -33.15 4.06
N SER A 218 13.71 -31.91 4.30
CA SER A 218 13.96 -31.21 5.56
C SER A 218 12.91 -31.55 6.63
N THR A 219 13.37 -31.75 7.86
CA THR A 219 12.53 -31.86 9.05
C THR A 219 12.77 -30.69 9.98
N VAL A 220 11.73 -30.23 10.67
CA VAL A 220 11.83 -29.14 11.64
C VAL A 220 12.64 -29.63 12.84
N VAL A 221 13.77 -28.99 13.12
CA VAL A 221 14.70 -29.42 14.18
C VAL A 221 14.40 -28.78 15.54
N ALA A 222 13.72 -27.62 15.55
CA ALA A 222 13.33 -26.90 16.76
C ALA A 222 12.07 -26.05 16.55
N GLY A 223 11.41 -25.68 17.65
CA GLY A 223 10.12 -25.00 17.67
C GLY A 223 8.93 -25.96 17.82
N PRO A 224 7.68 -25.44 17.78
CA PRO A 224 6.46 -26.22 18.07
C PRO A 224 6.27 -27.47 17.21
N ARG A 225 6.75 -27.44 15.95
CA ARG A 225 6.61 -28.54 14.96
C ARG A 225 7.82 -29.48 14.90
N ARG A 226 8.66 -29.51 15.93
CA ARG A 226 9.87 -30.33 15.93
C ARG A 226 9.56 -31.79 15.54
N GLY A 227 10.25 -32.29 14.52
CA GLY A 227 10.09 -33.65 13.98
C GLY A 227 9.14 -33.74 12.77
N GLU A 228 8.40 -32.69 12.44
CA GLU A 228 7.52 -32.65 11.27
C GLU A 228 8.27 -32.23 9.99
N ARG A 229 7.78 -32.67 8.82
CA ARG A 229 8.15 -32.10 7.51
C ARG A 229 7.13 -31.02 7.14
N LEU A 230 7.56 -30.02 6.38
CA LEU A 230 6.63 -29.06 5.77
C LEU A 230 6.16 -29.66 4.44
N GLU A 231 4.89 -30.04 4.37
CA GLU A 231 4.30 -30.66 3.17
C GLU A 231 3.69 -29.58 2.24
N ASN A 232 2.62 -29.90 1.50
CA ASN A 232 1.98 -29.03 0.48
C ASN A 232 1.25 -27.78 1.02
N GLY A 233 1.65 -27.28 2.20
CA GLY A 233 1.15 -26.05 2.77
C GLY A 233 1.56 -24.81 1.98
N GLY A 234 1.05 -23.65 2.38
CA GLY A 234 1.33 -22.40 1.69
C GLY A 234 2.60 -21.72 2.19
N PHE A 235 3.42 -21.24 1.25
CA PHE A 235 4.62 -20.45 1.51
C PHE A 235 4.37 -18.96 1.20
N LEU A 236 5.03 -18.08 1.95
CA LEU A 236 5.04 -16.64 1.73
C LEU A 236 6.40 -16.01 2.02
N ALA A 237 6.68 -14.94 1.27
CA ALA A 237 7.70 -13.93 1.53
C ALA A 237 9.04 -14.47 2.06
N PRO A 238 9.80 -15.20 1.23
CA PRO A 238 11.15 -15.57 1.61
C PRO A 238 12.05 -14.32 1.69
N ASP A 239 13.07 -14.34 2.56
CA ASP A 239 14.17 -13.36 2.57
C ASP A 239 15.51 -14.05 2.87
N VAL A 240 16.55 -13.65 2.12
CA VAL A 240 17.90 -14.23 2.23
C VAL A 240 18.78 -13.33 3.09
N SER A 241 19.47 -13.94 4.06
CA SER A 241 20.42 -13.24 4.93
C SER A 241 21.52 -12.57 4.12
N TYR A 242 22.11 -11.48 4.64
CA TYR A 242 23.12 -10.71 3.89
C TYR A 242 24.36 -11.53 3.52
N ASP A 243 24.73 -12.54 4.32
CA ASP A 243 25.82 -13.47 4.01
C ASP A 243 25.42 -14.61 3.04
N GLY A 244 24.15 -14.69 2.65
CA GLY A 244 23.62 -15.70 1.73
C GLY A 244 23.48 -17.10 2.33
N ARG A 245 23.59 -17.24 3.66
CA ARG A 245 23.65 -18.56 4.32
C ARG A 245 22.34 -19.02 4.94
N GLN A 246 21.42 -18.11 5.21
CA GLN A 246 20.14 -18.41 5.86
C GLN A 246 18.98 -17.81 5.08
N ILE A 247 17.83 -18.46 5.19
CA ILE A 247 16.58 -18.08 4.53
C ILE A 247 15.51 -18.00 5.61
N LEU A 248 14.80 -16.87 5.66
CA LEU A 248 13.54 -16.71 6.36
C LEU A 248 12.39 -16.93 5.38
N PHE A 249 11.26 -17.42 5.85
CA PHE A 249 10.02 -17.50 5.10
C PHE A 249 8.84 -17.71 6.06
N ALA A 250 7.61 -17.50 5.58
CA ALA A 250 6.41 -17.85 6.32
C ALA A 250 5.74 -19.10 5.75
N TYR A 251 5.19 -19.95 6.62
CA TYR A 251 4.53 -21.20 6.25
C TYR A 251 3.25 -21.43 7.06
N THR A 252 2.26 -22.02 6.42
CA THR A 252 1.02 -22.53 7.03
C THR A 252 0.64 -23.84 6.34
N ASP A 253 -0.02 -24.78 7.01
CA ASP A 253 -0.50 -25.97 6.29
C ASP A 253 -1.61 -25.61 5.31
N GLY A 254 -2.38 -24.57 5.64
CA GLY A 254 -3.61 -24.24 4.96
C GLY A 254 -4.69 -25.28 5.22
N ASP A 255 -5.93 -24.82 5.41
CA ASP A 255 -7.09 -25.71 5.37
C ASP A 255 -8.30 -24.91 4.86
N PRO A 256 -8.85 -25.27 3.69
CA PRO A 256 -10.09 -24.63 3.21
C PRO A 256 -11.35 -24.86 4.02
N ALA A 257 -11.46 -26.04 4.63
CA ALA A 257 -12.67 -26.48 5.29
C ALA A 257 -12.86 -25.67 6.58
N ILE A 258 -11.79 -25.01 7.02
CA ILE A 258 -11.68 -24.30 8.28
C ILE A 258 -11.36 -22.84 7.98
N ARG A 259 -12.40 -22.01 7.88
CA ARG A 259 -12.31 -20.52 7.96
C ARG A 259 -12.10 -20.06 9.40
N VAL A 260 -11.20 -20.71 10.13
CA VAL A 260 -10.89 -20.45 11.53
C VAL A 260 -9.39 -20.28 11.65
N TRP A 261 -8.96 -19.21 12.30
CA TRP A 261 -7.57 -18.97 12.65
C TRP A 261 -7.16 -19.91 13.79
N ASN A 262 -6.18 -20.77 13.52
CA ASN A 262 -5.53 -21.64 14.50
C ASN A 262 -4.08 -21.90 14.06
N THR A 263 -3.31 -22.61 14.89
CA THR A 263 -1.87 -22.85 14.66
C THR A 263 -1.53 -23.62 13.36
N ARG A 264 -2.50 -24.28 12.72
CA ARG A 264 -2.33 -24.98 11.43
C ARG A 264 -2.80 -24.13 10.23
N THR A 265 -3.67 -23.14 10.47
CA THR A 265 -4.29 -22.29 9.44
C THR A 265 -3.87 -20.82 9.53
N THR A 266 -2.89 -20.51 10.37
CA THR A 266 -2.15 -19.24 10.36
C THR A 266 -0.72 -19.42 9.88
N PHE A 267 -0.15 -18.36 9.32
CA PHE A 267 1.26 -18.30 8.96
C PHE A 267 2.14 -18.19 10.21
N HIS A 268 3.23 -18.94 10.20
CA HIS A 268 4.33 -18.84 11.17
C HIS A 268 5.64 -18.60 10.43
N ILE A 269 6.58 -17.93 11.08
CA ILE A 269 7.90 -17.65 10.52
C ILE A 269 8.82 -18.84 10.77
N PHE A 270 9.55 -19.22 9.73
CA PHE A 270 10.56 -20.27 9.76
C PHE A 270 11.91 -19.73 9.28
N ARG A 271 12.97 -20.42 9.70
CA ARG A 271 14.34 -20.21 9.22
C ARG A 271 14.94 -21.54 8.79
N CYS A 272 15.73 -21.54 7.73
CA CYS A 272 16.61 -22.66 7.37
C CYS A 272 17.95 -22.15 6.81
N ASN A 273 18.92 -23.04 6.66
CA ASN A 273 20.15 -22.77 5.93
C ASN A 273 19.88 -22.76 4.42
N ALA A 274 20.76 -22.11 3.64
CA ALA A 274 20.65 -22.00 2.19
C ALA A 274 20.67 -23.34 1.43
N ASP A 275 21.06 -24.43 2.08
CA ASP A 275 21.00 -25.80 1.55
C ASP A 275 19.71 -26.56 1.91
N GLY A 276 18.86 -25.98 2.78
CA GLY A 276 17.62 -26.56 3.29
C GLY A 276 17.74 -27.19 4.68
N SER A 277 18.95 -27.33 5.23
CA SER A 277 19.17 -27.89 6.56
C SER A 277 18.82 -26.92 7.70
N GLY A 278 18.78 -27.40 8.95
CA GLY A 278 18.59 -26.53 10.12
C GLY A 278 17.25 -25.81 10.16
N LEU A 279 16.19 -26.43 9.64
CA LEU A 279 14.86 -25.85 9.58
C LEU A 279 14.26 -25.66 10.99
N VAL A 280 13.92 -24.44 11.37
CA VAL A 280 13.40 -24.06 12.69
C VAL A 280 12.14 -23.21 12.52
N GLN A 281 11.13 -23.46 13.35
CA GLN A 281 9.97 -22.57 13.50
C GLN A 281 10.27 -21.52 14.58
N LEU A 282 10.14 -20.24 14.23
CA LEU A 282 10.48 -19.10 15.10
C LEU A 282 9.28 -18.51 15.84
N THR A 283 8.07 -18.63 15.28
CA THR A 283 6.85 -18.07 15.90
C THR A 283 5.77 -19.13 16.11
N ASP A 284 4.85 -18.86 17.04
CA ASP A 284 3.76 -19.75 17.41
C ASP A 284 2.47 -18.99 17.80
N GLY A 285 1.39 -19.75 18.01
CA GLY A 285 0.10 -19.21 18.48
C GLY A 285 -0.98 -19.09 17.40
N PRO A 286 -2.15 -18.51 17.74
CA PRO A 286 -3.33 -18.46 16.86
C PRO A 286 -3.32 -17.25 15.91
N MET A 287 -2.15 -16.74 15.56
CA MET A 287 -1.96 -15.45 14.88
C MET A 287 -1.16 -15.68 13.60
N ASN A 288 -1.41 -14.89 12.57
CA ASN A 288 -0.55 -14.85 11.38
C ASN A 288 0.69 -13.99 11.67
N ASP A 289 1.86 -14.59 11.48
CA ASP A 289 3.17 -13.95 11.44
C ASP A 289 3.79 -14.22 10.04
N PHE A 290 4.03 -13.16 9.26
CA PHE A 290 4.50 -13.28 7.87
C PHE A 290 5.35 -12.08 7.42
N ASP A 291 5.78 -12.08 6.15
CA ASP A 291 6.70 -11.11 5.56
C ASP A 291 7.97 -10.83 6.40
N PRO A 292 8.74 -11.86 6.79
CA PRO A 292 9.98 -11.65 7.53
C PRO A 292 11.06 -10.99 6.66
N CYS A 293 11.83 -10.07 7.23
CA CYS A 293 13.07 -9.58 6.63
C CYS A 293 14.20 -9.42 7.66
N TRP A 294 15.43 -9.63 7.20
CA TRP A 294 16.63 -9.46 8.02
C TRP A 294 16.95 -7.97 8.22
N LEU A 295 17.14 -7.56 9.47
CA LEU A 295 17.65 -6.24 9.82
C LEU A 295 19.19 -6.24 9.84
N PRO A 296 19.86 -5.12 9.51
CA PRO A 296 21.33 -5.05 9.51
C PRO A 296 21.96 -5.36 10.88
N ASN A 297 21.22 -5.13 11.96
CA ASN A 297 21.62 -5.36 13.34
C ASN A 297 21.46 -6.84 13.79
N GLY A 298 21.02 -7.74 12.91
CA GLY A 298 20.84 -9.16 13.20
C GLY A 298 19.48 -9.55 13.77
N ARG A 299 18.60 -8.58 14.05
CA ARG A 299 17.19 -8.86 14.36
C ARG A 299 16.40 -9.18 13.09
N ILE A 300 15.18 -9.65 13.27
CA ILE A 300 14.20 -9.88 12.20
C ILE A 300 13.07 -8.88 12.39
N ALA A 301 12.62 -8.23 11.30
CA ALA A 301 11.36 -7.52 11.25
C ALA A 301 10.32 -8.36 10.50
N PHE A 302 9.05 -8.25 10.89
CA PHE A 302 7.97 -9.03 10.29
C PHE A 302 6.60 -8.39 10.54
N ILE A 303 5.57 -8.92 9.90
CA ILE A 303 4.18 -8.48 10.05
C ILE A 303 3.41 -9.46 10.92
N SER A 304 2.64 -8.96 11.89
CA SER A 304 1.89 -9.78 12.84
C SER A 304 0.51 -9.21 13.18
N GLU A 305 -0.42 -10.10 13.54
CA GLU A 305 -1.73 -9.78 14.12
C GLU A 305 -1.68 -9.49 15.62
N ARG A 306 -0.49 -9.56 16.25
CA ARG A 306 -0.31 -9.46 17.73
C ARG A 306 -0.85 -8.20 18.38
N ARG A 307 -0.87 -7.09 17.65
CA ARG A 307 -1.49 -5.83 18.10
C ARG A 307 -3.00 -5.97 18.31
N GLY A 308 -3.66 -6.90 17.60
CA GLY A 308 -5.09 -7.19 17.67
C GLY A 308 -5.93 -6.39 16.68
N GLY A 309 -7.26 -6.33 16.90
CA GLY A 309 -8.23 -5.47 16.18
C GLY A 309 -8.49 -5.81 14.71
N PHE A 310 -9.29 -4.99 14.04
CA PHE A 310 -9.83 -5.29 12.70
C PHE A 310 -9.75 -4.11 11.72
N GLY A 311 -9.64 -4.44 10.43
CA GLY A 311 -9.73 -3.46 9.35
C GLY A 311 -11.12 -2.79 9.26
N ARG A 312 -11.15 -1.58 8.68
CA ARG A 312 -12.33 -0.68 8.71
C ARG A 312 -13.40 -0.97 7.68
N CYS A 313 -13.02 -1.39 6.47
CA CYS A 313 -13.92 -1.47 5.32
C CYS A 313 -14.57 -2.86 5.12
N HIS A 314 -14.30 -3.81 6.02
CA HIS A 314 -14.67 -5.20 5.81
C HIS A 314 -16.07 -5.53 6.31
N ARG A 315 -16.76 -6.41 5.57
CA ARG A 315 -18.03 -7.04 5.97
C ARG A 315 -17.81 -8.48 6.49
N ARG A 316 -16.61 -8.73 6.99
CA ARG A 316 -16.17 -10.00 7.58
C ARG A 316 -14.95 -9.74 8.45
N GLU A 317 -14.54 -10.75 9.20
CA GLU A 317 -13.33 -10.68 10.03
C GLU A 317 -12.10 -10.54 9.13
N VAL A 318 -11.42 -9.40 9.27
CA VAL A 318 -10.10 -9.14 8.70
C VAL A 318 -9.27 -8.47 9.79
N PRO A 319 -8.31 -9.20 10.38
CA PRO A 319 -7.48 -8.67 11.45
C PRO A 319 -6.57 -7.54 10.98
N THR A 320 -6.12 -6.73 11.92
CA THR A 320 -5.09 -5.70 11.66
C THR A 320 -3.70 -6.34 11.73
N PHE A 321 -2.87 -6.03 10.72
CA PHE A 321 -1.49 -6.51 10.58
C PHE A 321 -0.54 -5.34 10.86
N THR A 322 0.41 -5.44 11.80
CA THR A 322 1.39 -4.36 12.04
C THR A 322 2.82 -4.86 12.12
N LEU A 323 3.77 -3.94 11.95
CA LEU A 323 5.20 -4.23 12.01
C LEU A 323 5.67 -4.62 13.42
N HIS A 324 6.43 -5.71 13.50
CA HIS A 324 7.02 -6.29 14.70
C HIS A 324 8.50 -6.62 14.48
N SER A 325 9.23 -6.90 15.56
CA SER A 325 10.60 -7.42 15.51
C SER A 325 10.87 -8.49 16.55
N MET A 326 11.79 -9.40 16.26
CA MET A 326 12.28 -10.46 17.16
C MET A 326 13.78 -10.73 16.95
N PHE A 327 14.38 -11.51 17.83
CA PHE A 327 15.67 -12.14 17.56
C PHE A 327 15.55 -13.31 16.58
N ASP A 328 16.67 -13.75 16.03
CA ASP A 328 16.78 -14.81 15.03
C ASP A 328 16.48 -16.23 15.58
N ASP A 329 16.21 -16.34 16.87
CA ASP A 329 15.73 -17.55 17.54
C ASP A 329 14.27 -17.47 17.99
N GLY A 330 13.54 -16.43 17.58
CA GLY A 330 12.11 -16.25 17.89
C GLY A 330 11.81 -15.59 19.23
N SER A 331 12.82 -15.26 20.03
CA SER A 331 12.64 -14.55 21.30
C SER A 331 12.47 -13.03 21.14
N ASP A 332 11.94 -12.38 22.19
CA ASP A 332 11.81 -10.91 22.27
C ASP A 332 10.97 -10.32 21.12
N ILE A 333 9.81 -10.92 20.85
CA ILE A 333 8.82 -10.37 19.91
C ILE A 333 8.25 -9.07 20.49
N VAL A 334 8.45 -7.96 19.77
CA VAL A 334 7.93 -6.63 20.13
C VAL A 334 7.20 -5.98 18.95
N ALA A 335 6.16 -5.22 19.22
CA ALA A 335 5.51 -4.38 18.21
C ALA A 335 6.38 -3.14 17.95
N LEU A 336 6.74 -2.91 16.68
CA LEU A 336 7.39 -1.68 16.24
C LEU A 336 6.37 -0.60 15.84
N SER A 337 5.15 -1.03 15.46
CA SER A 337 4.10 -0.15 15.00
C SER A 337 2.81 -0.32 15.81
N ALA A 338 2.29 0.82 16.28
CA ALA A 338 0.99 0.92 16.94
C ALA A 338 -0.12 1.38 15.96
N HIS A 339 0.10 1.25 14.65
CA HIS A 339 -0.87 1.68 13.66
C HIS A 339 -2.21 0.93 13.80
N GLU A 340 -3.31 1.61 13.48
CA GLU A 340 -4.67 1.13 13.74
C GLU A 340 -5.24 0.22 12.62
N THR A 341 -4.77 0.41 11.38
CA THR A 341 -4.98 -0.48 10.21
C THR A 341 -3.69 -1.18 9.77
N ASN A 342 -3.72 -1.84 8.62
CA ASN A 342 -2.71 -2.82 8.21
C ASN A 342 -1.43 -2.24 7.59
N GLU A 343 -0.34 -2.99 7.75
CA GLU A 343 0.98 -2.77 7.18
C GLU A 343 1.50 -4.09 6.57
N TRP A 344 2.35 -4.02 5.53
CA TRP A 344 2.79 -5.20 4.78
C TRP A 344 4.22 -5.10 4.23
N GLN A 345 4.81 -6.27 3.96
CA GLN A 345 5.99 -6.47 3.12
C GLN A 345 7.19 -5.55 3.46
N PRO A 346 7.67 -5.56 4.73
CA PRO A 346 8.86 -4.80 5.09
C PRO A 346 10.10 -5.33 4.35
N SER A 347 10.93 -4.42 3.88
CA SER A 347 12.28 -4.70 3.41
C SER A 347 13.25 -3.63 3.92
N VAL A 348 14.57 -3.84 3.77
CA VAL A 348 15.58 -2.88 4.23
C VAL A 348 16.15 -2.09 3.05
N ASP A 349 16.22 -0.77 3.18
CA ASP A 349 16.78 0.12 2.18
C ASP A 349 18.32 0.16 2.19
N ASN A 350 18.92 0.90 1.26
CA ASN A 350 20.37 1.02 1.15
C ASN A 350 21.00 1.77 2.35
N ASN A 351 20.21 2.44 3.19
CA ASN A 351 20.66 3.19 4.36
C ASN A 351 20.41 2.44 5.68
N GLY A 352 19.86 1.24 5.64
CA GLY A 352 19.55 0.43 6.82
C GLY A 352 18.22 0.77 7.48
N MET A 353 17.34 1.52 6.82
CA MET A 353 15.96 1.80 7.25
C MET A 353 15.03 0.67 6.79
N ILE A 354 13.91 0.47 7.48
CA ILE A 354 12.83 -0.41 7.03
C ILE A 354 11.91 0.40 6.11
N VAL A 355 11.62 -0.12 4.91
CA VAL A 355 10.57 0.35 4.01
C VAL A 355 9.45 -0.68 3.92
N TYR A 356 8.19 -0.23 3.91
CA TYR A 356 7.01 -1.10 3.98
C TYR A 356 5.79 -0.38 3.42
N THR A 357 4.71 -1.11 3.13
CA THR A 357 3.43 -0.52 2.72
C THR A 357 2.52 -0.34 3.93
N ARG A 358 1.87 0.81 4.05
CA ARG A 358 0.88 1.08 5.11
C ARG A 358 -0.44 1.53 4.52
N TRP A 359 -1.51 0.96 5.06
CA TRP A 359 -2.88 1.40 4.88
C TRP A 359 -3.20 2.54 5.87
N ASP A 360 -3.59 3.72 5.38
CA ASP A 360 -3.92 4.89 6.20
C ASP A 360 -5.31 5.47 5.87
N TYR A 361 -6.33 5.09 6.65
CA TYR A 361 -7.73 5.49 6.45
C TYR A 361 -8.22 6.55 7.44
N VAL A 362 -7.34 7.27 8.14
CA VAL A 362 -7.77 8.25 9.13
C VAL A 362 -8.42 9.46 8.44
N ASP A 363 -9.75 9.46 8.42
CA ASP A 363 -10.59 10.44 7.74
C ASP A 363 -10.38 10.54 6.22
N ARG A 364 -9.71 9.59 5.55
CA ARG A 364 -9.35 9.59 4.09
C ARG A 364 -10.30 8.83 3.17
N GLY A 365 -10.21 9.09 1.86
CA GLY A 365 -10.98 8.37 0.84
C GLY A 365 -10.67 6.87 0.82
N PHE A 366 -11.69 6.06 0.53
CA PHE A 366 -11.55 4.63 0.28
C PHE A 366 -10.62 4.41 -0.92
N ASN A 367 -9.62 3.54 -0.77
CA ASN A 367 -8.63 3.11 -1.79
C ASN A 367 -7.47 4.08 -2.10
N GLN A 368 -7.35 5.21 -1.40
CA GLN A 368 -6.41 6.28 -1.80
C GLN A 368 -5.10 6.34 -1.00
N ALA A 369 -4.91 5.48 0.01
CA ALA A 369 -3.80 5.62 0.95
C ALA A 369 -3.26 4.25 1.40
N HIS A 370 -2.67 3.52 0.44
CA HIS A 370 -1.98 2.24 0.67
C HIS A 370 -0.59 2.30 0.02
N HIS A 371 0.25 3.17 0.54
CA HIS A 371 1.50 3.56 -0.11
C HIS A 371 2.72 3.28 0.77
N PRO A 372 3.94 3.46 0.24
CA PRO A 372 5.15 3.11 0.98
C PRO A 372 5.50 4.11 2.09
N TRP A 373 6.02 3.58 3.18
CA TRP A 373 6.52 4.27 4.36
C TRP A 373 7.94 3.80 4.67
N ILE A 374 8.65 4.60 5.46
CA ILE A 374 10.00 4.33 5.94
C ILE A 374 10.08 4.56 7.45
N THR A 375 10.83 3.73 8.17
CA THR A 375 11.07 3.84 9.62
C THR A 375 12.43 3.27 10.00
N TYR A 376 12.96 3.64 11.16
CA TYR A 376 14.20 3.03 11.66
C TYR A 376 13.97 1.55 12.02
N PRO A 377 15.05 0.74 12.12
CA PRO A 377 14.97 -0.66 12.54
C PRO A 377 14.32 -0.92 13.91
N ASP A 378 14.12 0.12 14.71
CA ASP A 378 13.50 0.10 16.04
C ASP A 378 12.10 0.74 16.07
N GLY A 379 11.50 0.99 14.89
CA GLY A 379 10.12 1.46 14.73
C GLY A 379 9.90 2.96 14.92
N ARG A 380 10.94 3.72 15.30
CA ARG A 380 10.81 5.17 15.53
C ARG A 380 10.71 5.95 14.21
N ASP A 381 10.16 7.15 14.32
CA ASP A 381 10.14 8.14 13.24
C ASP A 381 9.58 7.61 11.90
N ALA A 382 8.42 6.95 11.95
CA ALA A 382 7.76 6.47 10.73
C ALA A 382 7.29 7.64 9.84
N ARG A 383 7.73 7.66 8.58
CA ARG A 383 7.41 8.72 7.59
C ARG A 383 6.88 8.12 6.31
N GLU A 384 5.94 8.82 5.68
CA GLU A 384 5.51 8.47 4.32
C GLU A 384 6.67 8.69 3.34
N LEU A 385 6.89 7.72 2.45
CA LEU A 385 7.89 7.80 1.38
C LEU A 385 7.29 8.50 0.14
N ASN A 386 6.14 8.02 -0.34
CA ASN A 386 5.44 8.52 -1.53
C ASN A 386 3.94 8.20 -1.45
N GLY A 387 3.11 8.91 -2.21
CA GLY A 387 1.80 8.45 -2.69
C GLY A 387 0.59 8.70 -1.78
N ASN A 388 0.81 8.96 -0.49
CA ASN A 388 -0.29 9.29 0.43
C ASN A 388 -0.88 10.70 0.20
N THR A 389 -0.37 11.49 -0.74
CA THR A 389 -0.93 12.81 -1.08
C THR A 389 -1.50 12.93 -2.49
N HIS A 390 -1.69 11.79 -3.18
CA HIS A 390 -2.26 11.78 -4.53
C HIS A 390 -3.62 12.50 -4.60
N LEU A 391 -3.77 13.40 -5.58
CA LEU A 391 -4.94 14.28 -5.74
C LEU A 391 -6.05 13.68 -6.61
N SER A 392 -5.89 12.43 -7.07
CA SER A 392 -6.85 11.74 -7.91
C SER A 392 -6.71 10.23 -7.77
N GLU A 393 -7.85 9.55 -7.62
CA GLU A 393 -7.95 8.09 -7.66
C GLU A 393 -7.69 7.51 -9.06
N ARG A 394 -7.75 8.32 -10.12
CA ARG A 394 -7.68 7.81 -11.50
C ARG A 394 -6.32 7.93 -12.15
N THR A 395 -5.43 8.73 -11.57
CA THR A 395 -4.17 9.13 -12.24
C THR A 395 -2.93 8.66 -11.49
N ALA A 396 -3.08 7.91 -10.41
CA ALA A 396 -1.97 7.36 -9.65
C ALA A 396 -2.37 6.01 -9.02
N PRO A 397 -1.41 5.14 -8.64
CA PRO A 397 -1.70 3.86 -8.02
C PRO A 397 -2.57 4.00 -6.77
N HIS A 398 -3.61 3.17 -6.67
CA HIS A 398 -4.39 3.02 -5.43
C HIS A 398 -3.56 2.38 -4.32
N MET A 399 -2.68 1.44 -4.70
CA MET A 399 -1.84 0.71 -3.78
C MET A 399 -0.45 0.45 -4.39
N ILE A 400 0.58 0.52 -3.54
CA ILE A 400 1.95 0.18 -3.90
C ILE A 400 2.47 -0.85 -2.90
N MET A 401 2.95 -1.99 -3.40
CA MET A 401 3.37 -3.16 -2.62
C MET A 401 4.76 -3.65 -3.07
N ASP A 402 5.34 -4.60 -2.33
CA ASP A 402 6.62 -5.26 -2.68
C ASP A 402 7.78 -4.26 -2.91
N ILE A 403 7.84 -3.18 -2.12
CA ILE A 403 8.86 -2.15 -2.27
C ILE A 403 10.26 -2.68 -1.92
N ARG A 404 11.24 -2.41 -2.78
CA ARG A 404 12.66 -2.72 -2.57
C ARG A 404 13.54 -1.58 -3.04
N ALA A 405 14.58 -1.25 -2.27
CA ALA A 405 15.61 -0.31 -2.71
C ALA A 405 16.42 -0.90 -3.88
N ILE A 406 16.73 -0.07 -4.87
CA ILE A 406 17.56 -0.46 -6.01
C ILE A 406 19.03 -0.36 -5.58
N PRO A 407 19.85 -1.42 -5.72
CA PRO A 407 21.26 -1.38 -5.31
C PRO A 407 22.04 -0.25 -5.98
N GLY A 408 22.82 0.50 -5.19
CA GLY A 408 23.63 1.61 -5.71
C GLY A 408 22.84 2.82 -6.20
N SER A 409 21.55 2.92 -5.83
CA SER A 409 20.65 4.01 -6.22
C SER A 409 19.89 4.56 -5.02
N SER A 410 19.36 5.78 -5.15
CA SER A 410 18.39 6.38 -4.23
C SER A 410 16.93 6.01 -4.57
N LYS A 411 16.71 5.24 -5.63
CA LYS A 411 15.39 4.85 -6.13
C LYS A 411 14.93 3.51 -5.57
N TYR A 412 13.63 3.29 -5.66
CA TYR A 412 12.97 2.04 -5.27
C TYR A 412 12.26 1.43 -6.47
N VAL A 413 12.12 0.10 -6.47
CA VAL A 413 11.19 -0.63 -7.33
C VAL A 413 10.03 -1.15 -6.49
N ALA A 414 8.82 -1.17 -7.04
CA ALA A 414 7.63 -1.68 -6.37
C ALA A 414 6.59 -2.18 -7.38
N VAL A 415 5.51 -2.77 -6.86
CA VAL A 415 4.33 -3.18 -7.63
C VAL A 415 3.21 -2.18 -7.38
N ALA A 416 2.72 -1.53 -8.43
CA ALA A 416 1.49 -0.75 -8.40
C ALA A 416 0.28 -1.67 -8.65
N CYS A 417 -0.44 -2.01 -7.58
CA CYS A 417 -1.60 -2.90 -7.59
C CYS A 417 -2.89 -2.14 -7.22
N GLY A 418 -4.03 -2.83 -7.30
CA GLY A 418 -5.33 -2.30 -6.89
C GLY A 418 -5.67 -2.69 -5.45
N HIS A 419 -6.64 -1.99 -4.85
CA HIS A 419 -7.13 -2.28 -3.50
C HIS A 419 -7.80 -3.66 -3.42
N HIS A 420 -8.60 -4.03 -4.43
CA HIS A 420 -9.28 -5.31 -4.51
C HIS A 420 -8.55 -6.27 -5.47
N THR A 421 -7.23 -6.36 -5.31
CA THR A 421 -6.33 -7.22 -6.09
C THR A 421 -5.26 -7.82 -5.18
N GLU A 422 -4.62 -8.92 -5.60
CA GLU A 422 -3.39 -9.40 -4.95
C GLU A 422 -2.21 -8.43 -5.21
N ALA A 423 -1.03 -8.67 -4.62
CA ALA A 423 0.19 -7.89 -4.88
C ALA A 423 0.75 -8.09 -6.30
N ARG A 424 -0.05 -7.79 -7.32
CA ARG A 424 0.20 -8.00 -8.74
C ARG A 424 -0.25 -6.76 -9.52
N GLY A 425 0.55 -6.32 -10.47
CA GLY A 425 0.28 -5.05 -11.13
C GLY A 425 1.39 -4.60 -12.06
N SER A 426 1.42 -3.29 -12.34
CA SER A 426 2.54 -2.69 -13.08
C SER A 426 3.74 -2.57 -12.15
N LEU A 427 4.91 -2.98 -12.60
CA LEU A 427 6.15 -2.67 -11.89
C LEU A 427 6.47 -1.19 -12.11
N ILE A 428 6.83 -0.50 -11.04
CA ILE A 428 7.12 0.94 -11.05
C ILE A 428 8.46 1.22 -10.38
N VAL A 429 9.10 2.31 -10.79
CA VAL A 429 10.27 2.90 -10.13
C VAL A 429 9.82 4.18 -9.42
N ILE A 430 10.22 4.34 -8.17
CA ILE A 430 9.95 5.52 -7.34
C ILE A 430 11.26 6.27 -7.11
N ASP A 431 11.29 7.54 -7.48
CA ASP A 431 12.42 8.45 -7.25
C ASP A 431 12.04 9.54 -6.24
N THR A 432 12.48 9.37 -5.01
CA THR A 432 12.17 10.29 -3.90
C THR A 432 12.98 11.58 -3.94
N SER A 433 13.98 11.69 -4.84
CA SER A 433 14.70 12.95 -5.06
C SER A 433 13.87 13.99 -5.83
N VAL A 434 12.87 13.51 -6.58
CA VAL A 434 11.89 14.35 -7.28
C VAL A 434 10.84 14.83 -6.28
N ALA A 435 10.39 16.08 -6.38
CA ALA A 435 9.30 16.57 -5.54
C ALA A 435 7.96 15.90 -5.92
N ASP A 436 7.22 15.43 -4.93
CA ASP A 436 5.87 14.90 -5.11
C ASP A 436 4.90 16.03 -5.55
N ASP A 437 4.31 15.89 -6.74
CA ASP A 437 3.31 16.82 -7.28
C ASP A 437 1.87 16.47 -6.88
N GLY A 438 1.68 15.43 -6.07
CA GLY A 438 0.37 14.86 -5.78
C GLY A 438 -0.18 14.02 -6.94
N ALA A 439 0.66 13.62 -7.88
CA ALA A 439 0.33 12.74 -9.00
C ALA A 439 1.45 11.71 -9.21
N MET A 440 2.10 11.69 -10.38
CA MET A 440 3.06 10.65 -10.76
C MET A 440 4.48 11.21 -10.94
N SER A 441 4.81 12.42 -10.46
CA SER A 441 6.14 13.02 -10.69
C SER A 441 7.29 12.13 -10.21
N GLN A 442 7.11 11.48 -9.05
CA GLN A 442 8.07 10.56 -8.45
C GLN A 442 8.01 9.14 -9.04
N ILE A 443 6.97 8.80 -9.82
CA ILE A 443 6.71 7.43 -10.25
C ILE A 443 6.87 7.29 -11.77
N ARG A 444 7.65 6.30 -12.19
CA ARG A 444 7.74 5.87 -13.59
C ARG A 444 7.39 4.40 -13.74
N ARG A 445 6.75 4.04 -14.86
CA ARG A 445 6.32 2.66 -15.15
C ARG A 445 7.49 1.87 -15.73
N LEU A 446 7.99 0.89 -14.99
CA LEU A 446 8.98 -0.05 -15.50
C LEU A 446 8.34 -1.00 -16.53
N THR A 447 7.10 -1.41 -16.31
CA THR A 447 6.32 -2.25 -17.23
C THR A 447 5.08 -1.49 -17.74
N PRO A 448 5.25 -0.54 -18.68
CA PRO A 448 4.17 0.32 -19.15
C PRO A 448 3.07 -0.43 -19.95
N ASP A 449 3.32 -1.66 -20.36
CA ASP A 449 2.35 -2.56 -21.00
C ASP A 449 1.27 -3.08 -20.04
N GLN A 450 1.47 -2.94 -18.73
CA GLN A 450 0.48 -3.23 -17.69
C GLN A 450 -0.15 -1.93 -17.19
N LEU A 451 -1.47 -1.80 -17.34
CA LEU A 451 -2.24 -0.71 -16.73
C LEU A 451 -2.17 -0.76 -15.21
N LEU A 452 -2.32 0.40 -14.55
CA LEU A 452 -2.49 0.48 -13.10
C LEU A 452 -3.86 -0.11 -12.72
N PRO A 453 -3.92 -1.25 -11.99
CA PRO A 453 -5.18 -1.82 -11.58
C PRO A 453 -5.96 -0.84 -10.70
N GLU A 454 -7.28 -0.80 -10.87
CA GLU A 454 -8.25 0.13 -10.28
C GLU A 454 -8.18 1.61 -10.64
N ALA A 455 -6.97 2.15 -10.79
CA ALA A 455 -6.81 3.55 -11.19
C ALA A 455 -7.22 3.73 -12.66
N GLU A 456 -6.69 2.88 -13.56
CA GLU A 456 -6.97 2.94 -15.00
C GLU A 456 -8.04 1.93 -15.43
N PHE A 457 -8.11 0.78 -14.76
CA PHE A 457 -9.00 -0.32 -15.12
C PHE A 457 -9.46 -1.12 -13.91
N TYR A 458 -10.76 -1.33 -13.79
CA TYR A 458 -11.32 -2.31 -12.86
C TYR A 458 -12.60 -2.95 -13.38
N ASP A 459 -12.62 -4.28 -13.40
CA ASP A 459 -13.84 -5.07 -13.58
C ASP A 459 -13.93 -6.13 -12.48
N TRP A 460 -14.68 -5.78 -11.41
CA TRP A 460 -14.93 -6.67 -10.28
C TRP A 460 -15.73 -7.93 -10.64
N ARG A 461 -16.43 -7.93 -11.79
CA ARG A 461 -17.27 -9.07 -12.20
C ARG A 461 -16.47 -10.11 -12.98
N THR A 462 -15.53 -9.70 -13.83
CA THR A 462 -14.88 -10.62 -14.80
C THR A 462 -13.37 -10.69 -14.75
N ALA A 463 -12.67 -9.70 -14.20
CA ALA A 463 -11.20 -9.60 -14.24
C ALA A 463 -10.51 -9.88 -12.89
N LYS A 464 -11.25 -9.64 -11.79
CA LYS A 464 -10.92 -10.01 -10.39
C LYS A 464 -9.47 -9.80 -9.95
N GLY A 465 -8.84 -8.74 -10.45
CA GLY A 465 -7.56 -8.26 -9.94
C GLY A 465 -6.30 -8.99 -10.39
N SER A 466 -6.36 -9.77 -11.47
CA SER A 466 -5.13 -10.37 -12.02
C SER A 466 -4.38 -9.42 -12.95
N ALA A 467 -3.04 -9.44 -12.88
CA ALA A 467 -2.12 -8.59 -13.63
C ALA A 467 -0.87 -9.36 -14.07
N ALA A 468 -0.15 -8.91 -15.08
CA ALA A 468 0.93 -9.66 -15.71
C ALA A 468 2.21 -9.81 -14.85
N TYR A 469 2.46 -8.94 -13.87
CA TYR A 469 3.72 -8.91 -13.12
C TYR A 469 3.52 -8.93 -11.60
N ALA A 470 4.51 -9.44 -10.88
CA ALA A 470 4.61 -9.35 -9.43
C ALA A 470 6.07 -9.54 -8.93
N SER A 471 6.27 -9.25 -7.64
CA SER A 471 7.50 -9.54 -6.87
C SER A 471 8.82 -9.18 -7.57
N PRO A 472 9.05 -7.88 -7.86
CA PRO A 472 10.32 -7.43 -8.44
C PRO A 472 11.48 -7.57 -7.44
N TRP A 473 12.63 -7.99 -7.92
CA TRP A 473 13.91 -7.93 -7.24
C TRP A 473 14.93 -7.16 -8.10
N PRO A 474 15.38 -5.97 -7.67
CA PRO A 474 16.30 -5.16 -8.45
C PRO A 474 17.74 -5.69 -8.41
N LEU A 475 18.37 -5.80 -9.58
CA LEU A 475 19.82 -6.04 -9.72
C LEU A 475 20.55 -4.71 -9.98
N SER A 476 19.91 -3.80 -10.70
CA SER A 476 20.33 -2.40 -10.91
C SER A 476 19.11 -1.56 -11.31
N GLU A 477 19.30 -0.29 -11.67
CA GLU A 477 18.21 0.52 -12.26
C GLU A 477 17.75 -0.01 -13.63
N THR A 478 18.54 -0.86 -14.29
CA THR A 478 18.23 -1.39 -15.63
C THR A 478 17.74 -2.83 -15.59
N TYR A 479 18.21 -3.66 -14.66
CA TYR A 479 17.99 -5.11 -14.67
C TYR A 479 17.31 -5.59 -13.39
N TYR A 480 16.32 -6.47 -13.55
CA TYR A 480 15.44 -6.93 -12.48
C TYR A 480 15.13 -8.42 -12.65
N LEU A 481 14.95 -9.15 -11.56
CA LEU A 481 14.16 -10.37 -11.56
C LEU A 481 12.71 -10.03 -11.22
N CYS A 482 11.75 -10.75 -11.79
CA CYS A 482 10.35 -10.67 -11.38
C CYS A 482 9.65 -11.98 -11.75
N VAL A 483 8.34 -12.03 -11.49
CA VAL A 483 7.50 -13.06 -12.12
C VAL A 483 6.57 -12.46 -13.15
N TYR A 484 6.38 -13.17 -14.26
CA TYR A 484 5.60 -12.71 -15.40
C TYR A 484 4.68 -13.80 -15.95
N ASP A 485 3.44 -13.42 -16.27
CA ASP A 485 2.53 -14.18 -17.12
C ASP A 485 1.65 -13.23 -17.94
N GLY A 486 1.97 -13.05 -19.22
CA GLY A 486 1.18 -12.22 -20.13
C GLY A 486 -0.26 -12.71 -20.36
N ASN A 487 -0.57 -13.99 -20.08
CA ASN A 487 -1.94 -14.50 -20.15
C ASN A 487 -2.75 -14.18 -18.89
N ALA A 488 -2.09 -13.77 -17.80
CA ALA A 488 -2.73 -13.31 -16.56
C ALA A 488 -3.14 -11.82 -16.63
N ASN A 489 -2.93 -11.16 -17.77
CA ASN A 489 -3.28 -9.75 -17.97
C ASN A 489 -4.78 -9.57 -18.31
N SER A 490 -5.55 -9.22 -17.28
CA SER A 490 -7.01 -9.06 -17.37
C SER A 490 -7.48 -7.79 -18.07
N GLN A 491 -6.57 -6.86 -18.43
CA GLN A 491 -6.94 -5.61 -19.11
C GLN A 491 -7.50 -5.83 -20.53
N TYR A 492 -7.26 -6.99 -21.12
CA TYR A 492 -7.75 -7.38 -22.45
C TYR A 492 -9.00 -8.29 -22.41
N GLY A 493 -9.47 -8.70 -21.23
CA GLY A 493 -10.60 -9.61 -21.12
C GLY A 493 -10.63 -10.43 -19.85
N ALA A 494 -11.65 -11.29 -19.77
CA ALA A 494 -11.72 -12.30 -18.71
C ALA A 494 -10.54 -13.26 -18.85
N ILE A 495 -9.95 -13.64 -17.72
CA ILE A 495 -8.90 -14.65 -17.66
C ILE A 495 -9.34 -15.86 -16.85
N ASP A 496 -8.79 -17.02 -17.18
CA ASP A 496 -8.95 -18.22 -16.36
C ASP A 496 -7.86 -18.25 -15.29
N CYS A 497 -8.23 -17.86 -14.08
CA CYS A 497 -7.30 -17.75 -12.95
C CYS A 497 -6.62 -19.08 -12.59
N SER A 498 -7.26 -20.22 -12.87
CA SER A 498 -6.70 -21.57 -12.64
C SER A 498 -5.55 -21.91 -13.59
N LYS A 499 -5.47 -21.21 -14.73
CA LYS A 499 -4.44 -21.40 -15.76
C LYS A 499 -3.27 -20.42 -15.64
N ARG A 500 -3.26 -19.55 -14.62
CA ARG A 500 -2.13 -18.65 -14.36
C ARG A 500 -0.85 -19.45 -14.09
N ARG A 501 0.21 -19.12 -14.81
CA ARG A 501 1.52 -19.79 -14.71
C ARG A 501 2.62 -18.74 -14.77
N TYR A 502 2.79 -18.00 -13.68
CA TYR A 502 3.86 -17.01 -13.57
C TYR A 502 5.23 -17.68 -13.61
N ALA A 503 6.08 -17.22 -14.51
CA ALA A 503 7.44 -17.69 -14.69
C ALA A 503 8.43 -16.79 -13.97
N VAL A 504 9.48 -17.37 -13.37
CA VAL A 504 10.66 -16.60 -12.95
C VAL A 504 11.28 -16.00 -14.20
N THR A 505 11.43 -14.67 -14.22
CA THR A 505 11.76 -13.91 -15.43
C THR A 505 12.86 -12.89 -15.16
N LEU A 506 13.85 -12.83 -16.05
CA LEU A 506 14.78 -11.69 -16.13
C LEU A 506 14.12 -10.59 -16.96
N LEU A 507 13.99 -9.41 -16.37
CA LEU A 507 13.38 -8.23 -16.96
C LEU A 507 14.44 -7.12 -17.07
N ASP A 508 14.41 -6.37 -18.16
CA ASP A 508 15.15 -5.11 -18.26
C ASP A 508 14.23 -3.90 -18.44
N ALA A 509 14.79 -2.72 -18.22
CA ALA A 509 14.10 -1.44 -18.38
C ALA A 509 13.68 -1.16 -19.83
N PHE A 510 14.24 -1.87 -20.82
CA PHE A 510 13.88 -1.72 -22.24
C PHE A 510 12.63 -2.53 -22.61
N GLY A 511 12.08 -3.31 -21.68
CA GLY A 511 10.87 -4.11 -21.85
C GLY A 511 11.13 -5.53 -22.35
N ASN A 512 12.38 -5.98 -22.42
CA ASN A 512 12.68 -7.39 -22.72
C ASN A 512 12.33 -8.27 -21.53
N LYS A 513 11.74 -9.43 -21.83
CA LYS A 513 11.30 -10.43 -20.84
C LYS A 513 11.92 -11.75 -21.24
N ILE A 514 12.72 -12.33 -20.34
CA ILE A 514 13.40 -13.60 -20.59
C ILE A 514 12.97 -14.57 -19.50
N PRO A 515 11.93 -15.40 -19.75
CA PRO A 515 11.56 -16.46 -18.85
C PRO A 515 12.73 -17.40 -18.61
N LEU A 516 12.99 -17.69 -17.33
CA LEU A 516 14.03 -18.61 -16.88
C LEU A 516 13.44 -19.96 -16.52
N TYR A 517 12.31 -19.95 -15.80
CA TYR A 517 11.65 -21.18 -15.35
C TYR A 517 10.16 -20.96 -15.11
N THR A 518 9.34 -21.89 -15.58
CA THR A 518 7.91 -21.98 -15.26
C THR A 518 7.67 -23.30 -14.55
N HIS A 519 7.13 -23.28 -13.34
CA HIS A 519 6.75 -24.52 -12.68
C HIS A 519 5.55 -25.15 -13.41
N PRO A 520 5.55 -26.47 -13.67
CA PRO A 520 4.55 -27.11 -14.54
C PRO A 520 3.11 -27.01 -14.02
N GLN A 521 2.93 -26.94 -12.70
CA GLN A 521 1.61 -27.03 -12.06
C GLN A 521 1.11 -25.73 -11.42
N ILE A 522 2.02 -24.84 -11.01
CA ILE A 522 1.70 -23.74 -10.09
C ILE A 522 2.54 -22.51 -10.41
N SER A 523 2.08 -21.33 -10.01
CA SER A 523 2.79 -20.08 -10.29
C SER A 523 4.00 -19.88 -9.38
N CYS A 524 5.10 -19.38 -9.94
CA CYS A 524 6.26 -18.92 -9.19
C CYS A 524 6.00 -17.52 -8.59
N LEU A 525 6.65 -17.19 -7.48
CA LEU A 525 6.60 -15.89 -6.81
C LEU A 525 7.92 -15.60 -6.06
N SER A 526 8.19 -14.31 -5.80
CA SER A 526 9.32 -13.83 -4.98
C SER A 526 10.72 -14.33 -5.40
N PRO A 527 11.11 -14.25 -6.69
CA PRO A 527 12.45 -14.64 -7.12
C PRO A 527 13.52 -13.69 -6.58
N MET A 528 14.60 -14.24 -6.03
CA MET A 528 15.75 -13.47 -5.57
C MET A 528 17.06 -14.27 -5.67
N PRO A 529 18.22 -13.61 -5.86
CA PRO A 529 19.51 -14.27 -5.81
C PRO A 529 19.74 -14.97 -4.46
N LEU A 530 20.15 -16.24 -4.47
CA LEU A 530 20.58 -16.96 -3.29
C LEU A 530 22.11 -16.88 -3.18
N HIS A 531 22.60 -15.72 -2.72
CA HIS A 531 24.02 -15.46 -2.52
C HIS A 531 24.25 -14.36 -1.47
N ALA A 532 25.52 -14.10 -1.12
CA ALA A 532 25.87 -12.97 -0.27
C ALA A 532 25.62 -11.64 -0.99
N ARG A 533 25.10 -10.65 -0.25
CA ARG A 533 24.83 -9.29 -0.71
C ARG A 533 25.39 -8.26 0.28
N PRO A 534 25.67 -7.02 -0.16
CA PRO A 534 26.08 -5.96 0.75
C PRO A 534 25.09 -5.79 1.90
N ARG A 535 25.60 -5.76 3.14
CA ARG A 535 24.80 -5.43 4.32
C ARG A 535 24.70 -3.89 4.43
N PRO A 536 23.49 -3.31 4.49
CA PRO A 536 23.32 -1.89 4.75
C PRO A 536 23.92 -1.45 6.10
N PRO A 537 24.12 -0.14 6.32
CA PRO A 537 24.59 0.37 7.60
C PRO A 537 23.72 -0.08 8.78
N VAL A 538 24.36 -0.39 9.91
CA VAL A 538 23.65 -0.60 11.18
C VAL A 538 23.39 0.76 11.81
N LEU A 539 22.12 1.15 11.88
CA LEU A 539 21.71 2.42 12.47
C LEU A 539 21.66 2.34 14.00
N THR A 540 21.91 3.48 14.65
CA THR A 540 21.83 3.58 16.12
C THR A 540 20.41 3.31 16.60
N HIS A 541 20.29 2.35 17.53
CA HIS A 541 19.05 2.04 18.22
C HIS A 541 18.73 3.15 19.24
N GLY A 542 17.50 3.67 19.19
CA GLY A 542 17.05 4.86 19.92
C GLY A 542 15.78 4.64 20.74
N THR A 543 15.36 3.40 20.95
CA THR A 543 14.21 3.06 21.81
C THR A 543 14.64 2.07 22.91
N LEU A 544 13.73 1.77 23.84
CA LEU A 544 13.95 0.79 24.91
C LEU A 544 13.41 -0.61 24.58
N VAL A 545 12.78 -0.77 23.41
CA VAL A 545 12.13 -2.00 22.96
C VAL A 545 12.83 -2.55 21.72
N GLY A 546 12.93 -3.87 21.59
CA GLY A 546 13.57 -4.48 20.41
C GLY A 546 15.07 -4.18 20.30
N ARG A 547 15.75 -4.07 21.44
CA ARG A 547 17.20 -3.77 21.49
C ARG A 547 18.01 -4.84 20.77
N PRO A 548 18.99 -4.48 19.93
CA PRO A 548 19.83 -5.47 19.25
C PRO A 548 20.76 -6.17 20.26
N CYS A 549 21.45 -7.23 19.80
CA CYS A 549 22.51 -7.84 20.58
C CYS A 549 23.59 -6.82 20.93
N LEU A 550 24.21 -7.00 22.10
CA LEU A 550 25.36 -6.23 22.54
C LEU A 550 26.58 -6.52 21.64
N PRO A 551 27.63 -5.67 21.66
CA PRO A 551 28.81 -5.87 20.83
C PRO A 551 29.53 -7.22 21.02
N ASP A 552 29.33 -7.88 22.16
CA ASP A 552 29.86 -9.22 22.46
C ASP A 552 28.97 -10.37 21.92
N GLY A 553 27.87 -10.04 21.24
CA GLY A 553 26.92 -10.99 20.67
C GLY A 553 25.84 -11.46 21.64
N THR A 554 25.89 -11.06 22.91
CA THR A 554 24.88 -11.45 23.91
C THR A 554 23.60 -10.62 23.76
N LYS A 555 22.47 -11.19 24.18
CA LYS A 555 21.20 -10.49 24.19
C LYS A 555 21.11 -9.55 25.39
N PRO A 556 20.59 -8.32 25.23
CA PRO A 556 20.27 -7.47 26.35
C PRO A 556 19.18 -8.11 27.23
N ALA A 557 19.22 -7.85 28.54
CA ALA A 557 18.14 -8.24 29.43
C ALA A 557 16.80 -7.62 28.97
N PRO A 558 15.67 -8.34 29.00
CA PRO A 558 14.36 -7.74 28.71
C PRO A 558 14.08 -6.59 29.69
N VAL A 559 13.48 -5.51 29.19
CA VAL A 559 12.92 -4.45 30.05
C VAL A 559 11.47 -4.80 30.31
N SER A 560 11.05 -4.89 31.58
CA SER A 560 9.65 -5.24 31.88
C SER A 560 8.71 -4.10 31.53
N ASP A 561 7.45 -4.41 31.22
CA ASP A 561 6.44 -3.41 30.87
C ASP A 561 6.22 -2.37 31.97
N GLU A 562 6.44 -2.73 33.25
CA GLU A 562 6.37 -1.81 34.38
C GLU A 562 7.53 -0.81 34.41
N GLN A 563 8.68 -1.20 33.85
CA GLN A 563 9.89 -0.36 33.79
C GLN A 563 9.91 0.55 32.55
N LEU A 564 9.15 0.20 31.51
CA LEU A 564 9.06 1.02 30.30
C LEU A 564 8.37 2.37 30.59
N PRO A 565 8.98 3.51 30.21
CA PRO A 565 8.32 4.80 30.25
C PRO A 565 6.97 4.78 29.53
N LYS A 566 5.93 5.27 30.20
CA LYS A 566 4.57 5.36 29.62
C LYS A 566 4.41 6.56 28.67
N THR A 567 5.40 7.44 28.64
CA THR A 567 5.45 8.60 27.74
C THR A 567 6.80 8.68 27.05
N ALA A 568 6.81 9.33 25.88
CA ALA A 568 8.00 9.75 25.16
C ALA A 568 7.92 11.24 24.80
N THR A 569 9.03 11.81 24.34
CA THR A 569 9.09 13.26 24.06
C THR A 569 8.86 13.52 22.57
N ILE A 570 8.05 14.53 22.25
CA ILE A 570 7.84 15.04 20.90
C ILE A 570 8.21 16.51 20.85
N GLY A 571 9.07 16.88 19.91
CA GLY A 571 9.45 18.24 19.60
C GLY A 571 9.00 18.67 18.20
N LEU A 572 8.51 19.89 18.07
CA LEU A 572 8.21 20.57 16.81
C LEU A 572 9.06 21.84 16.73
N VAL A 573 9.86 21.96 15.68
CA VAL A 573 10.75 23.11 15.48
C VAL A 573 9.95 24.36 15.16
N ASN A 574 9.07 24.30 14.15
CA ASN A 574 8.22 25.43 13.78
C ASN A 574 6.94 24.97 13.06
N VAL A 575 5.78 25.17 13.68
CA VAL A 575 4.48 24.81 13.11
C VAL A 575 4.16 25.50 11.77
N TYR A 576 4.74 26.67 11.50
CA TYR A 576 4.53 27.42 10.27
C TYR A 576 5.38 26.92 9.10
N ASN A 577 6.35 26.05 9.36
CA ASN A 577 7.05 25.32 8.30
C ASN A 577 6.12 24.23 7.74
N SER A 578 5.26 24.60 6.81
CA SER A 578 4.23 23.73 6.24
C SER A 578 4.26 23.82 4.72
N ARG A 579 4.05 22.68 4.04
CA ARG A 579 3.87 22.62 2.57
C ARG A 579 2.71 23.50 2.10
N ARG A 580 1.74 23.77 2.97
CA ARG A 580 0.61 24.68 2.70
C ARG A 580 0.58 25.78 3.77
N PRO A 581 0.81 27.05 3.40
CA PRO A 581 0.85 28.13 4.37
C PRO A 581 -0.52 28.29 5.05
N PHE A 582 -0.50 28.73 6.31
CA PHE A 582 -1.72 29.05 7.04
C PHE A 582 -2.32 30.37 6.55
N PRO A 583 -3.62 30.62 6.79
CA PRO A 583 -4.23 31.91 6.47
C PRO A 583 -3.47 33.07 7.11
N GLU A 584 -3.37 34.19 6.42
CA GLU A 584 -2.63 35.37 6.87
C GLU A 584 -3.07 35.83 8.27
N GLY A 585 -2.10 36.21 9.12
CA GLY A 585 -2.36 36.64 10.49
C GLY A 585 -2.75 35.53 11.48
N THR A 586 -2.80 34.27 11.05
CA THR A 586 -3.13 33.15 11.95
C THR A 586 -1.98 32.87 12.91
N ARG A 587 -2.22 33.05 14.22
CA ARG A 587 -1.32 32.60 15.27
C ARG A 587 -1.76 31.22 15.77
N ILE A 588 -0.87 30.24 15.75
CA ILE A 588 -1.07 28.96 16.44
C ILE A 588 -0.64 29.11 17.90
N ALA A 589 -1.53 28.75 18.82
CA ALA A 589 -1.30 28.87 20.26
C ALA A 589 -1.13 27.51 20.96
N ALA A 590 -1.63 26.42 20.34
CA ALA A 590 -1.50 25.09 20.89
C ALA A 590 -1.58 24.00 19.80
N LEU A 591 -1.15 22.79 20.17
CA LEU A 591 -1.50 21.56 19.46
C LEU A 591 -2.51 20.78 20.29
N ARG A 592 -3.58 20.29 19.66
CA ARG A 592 -4.47 19.27 20.23
C ARG A 592 -3.95 17.90 19.85
N VAL A 593 -3.83 17.02 20.83
CA VAL A 593 -3.43 15.63 20.63
C VAL A 593 -4.65 14.73 20.73
N TRP A 594 -4.93 13.99 19.66
CA TRP A 594 -6.00 13.00 19.61
C TRP A 594 -5.40 11.61 19.45
N GLN A 595 -6.00 10.61 20.08
CA GLN A 595 -5.73 9.21 19.79
C GLN A 595 -6.77 8.68 18.81
N ILE A 596 -6.32 7.90 17.82
CA ILE A 596 -7.21 7.05 17.03
C ILE A 596 -7.22 5.66 17.67
N LEU A 597 -8.41 5.10 17.86
CA LEU A 597 -8.58 3.85 18.58
C LEU A 597 -8.72 2.70 17.59
N PRO A 598 -8.01 1.57 17.82
CA PRO A 598 -8.18 0.38 17.01
C PRO A 598 -9.62 -0.13 17.08
N LYS A 599 -10.10 -0.68 15.97
CA LYS A 599 -11.46 -1.23 15.88
C LYS A 599 -11.52 -2.63 16.50
N LEU A 600 -12.52 -2.89 17.34
CA LEU A 600 -12.78 -4.20 17.96
C LEU A 600 -13.79 -5.05 17.20
N LYS A 601 -14.76 -4.42 16.53
CA LYS A 601 -15.81 -5.15 15.83
C LYS A 601 -15.39 -5.38 14.38
N PRO A 602 -15.53 -6.60 13.83
CA PRO A 602 -15.05 -6.89 12.48
C PRO A 602 -15.89 -6.21 11.39
N MET A 603 -17.18 -5.98 11.66
CA MET A 603 -18.11 -5.44 10.68
C MET A 603 -17.98 -3.93 10.50
N VAL A 604 -17.89 -3.49 9.26
CA VAL A 604 -17.93 -2.07 8.89
C VAL A 604 -19.25 -1.43 9.35
N GLY A 605 -19.15 -0.27 9.99
CA GLY A 605 -20.30 0.52 10.41
C GLY A 605 -21.17 -0.10 11.52
N GLU A 606 -20.73 -1.20 12.13
CA GLU A 606 -21.47 -1.92 13.18
C GLU A 606 -20.60 -2.13 14.44
N PRO A 607 -20.79 -1.31 15.49
CA PRO A 607 -21.71 -0.17 15.58
C PRO A 607 -21.23 1.05 14.78
N ARG A 608 -22.16 1.96 14.49
CA ARG A 608 -21.85 3.24 13.85
C ARG A 608 -21.32 4.23 14.88
N LEU A 609 -20.15 4.82 14.62
CA LEU A 609 -19.48 5.72 15.58
C LEU A 609 -19.72 7.21 15.32
N GLY A 610 -20.17 7.60 14.12
CA GLY A 610 -20.41 9.00 13.76
C GLY A 610 -21.26 9.15 12.50
N VAL A 611 -21.23 10.34 11.90
CA VAL A 611 -21.96 10.62 10.66
C VAL A 611 -21.45 9.76 9.52
N CYS A 612 -20.13 9.65 9.38
CA CYS A 612 -19.51 8.93 8.28
C CYS A 612 -19.61 7.41 8.48
N ASP A 613 -19.63 6.68 7.37
CA ASP A 613 -19.31 5.25 7.44
C ASP A 613 -17.82 5.10 7.79
N GLN A 614 -17.42 3.95 8.37
CA GLN A 614 -16.01 3.66 8.70
C GLN A 614 -15.30 4.65 9.65
N THR A 615 -16.03 5.52 10.35
CA THR A 615 -15.48 6.49 11.31
C THR A 615 -14.56 5.81 12.34
N PRO A 616 -13.33 6.29 12.55
CA PRO A 616 -12.48 5.83 13.65
C PRO A 616 -13.07 6.17 15.00
N GLY A 617 -12.99 5.20 15.92
CA GLY A 617 -12.98 5.53 17.33
C GLY A 617 -11.83 6.49 17.59
N ARG A 618 -12.06 7.51 18.41
CA ARG A 618 -11.06 8.52 18.74
C ARG A 618 -11.31 9.11 20.10
N GLN A 619 -10.29 9.67 20.72
CA GLN A 619 -10.41 10.44 21.95
C GLN A 619 -9.41 11.58 22.01
N TYR A 620 -9.80 12.67 22.66
CA TYR A 620 -8.97 13.86 22.82
C TYR A 620 -8.10 13.73 24.06
N LEU A 621 -6.79 13.49 23.89
CA LEU A 621 -5.89 13.27 25.01
C LEU A 621 -5.57 14.55 25.78
N GLY A 622 -5.55 15.69 25.08
CA GLY A 622 -5.28 17.00 25.67
C GLY A 622 -4.61 17.96 24.69
N SER A 623 -4.19 19.11 25.21
CA SER A 623 -3.46 20.13 24.44
C SER A 623 -2.13 20.50 25.06
N VAL A 624 -1.21 20.96 24.23
CA VAL A 624 0.11 21.49 24.60
C VAL A 624 0.34 22.86 23.98
N PRO A 625 1.05 23.77 24.66
CA PRO A 625 1.30 25.11 24.14
C PRO A 625 2.24 25.08 22.94
N VAL A 626 2.00 26.00 22.01
CA VAL A 626 2.93 26.38 20.93
C VAL A 626 3.48 27.75 21.28
N GLU A 627 4.80 27.87 21.29
CA GLU A 627 5.51 29.11 21.62
C GLU A 627 5.35 30.17 20.52
N GLU A 628 5.74 31.40 20.80
CA GLU A 628 5.59 32.52 19.85
C GLU A 628 6.39 32.33 18.55
N ASP A 629 7.49 31.59 18.60
CA ASP A 629 8.30 31.23 17.43
C ASP A 629 7.74 30.02 16.65
N GLY A 630 6.59 29.48 17.05
CA GLY A 630 5.92 28.34 16.45
C GLY A 630 6.43 26.98 16.94
N SER A 631 7.35 26.94 17.89
CA SER A 631 7.91 25.69 18.42
C SER A 631 7.05 25.05 19.51
N ALA A 632 7.13 23.73 19.67
CA ALA A 632 6.49 23.00 20.76
C ALA A 632 7.38 21.85 21.25
N LEU A 633 7.31 21.52 22.54
CA LEU A 633 8.01 20.40 23.17
C LEU A 633 7.14 19.83 24.27
N PHE A 634 6.78 18.55 24.17
CA PHE A 634 5.80 17.91 25.05
C PHE A 634 5.97 16.40 25.20
N GLU A 635 5.40 15.86 26.27
CA GLU A 635 5.27 14.43 26.52
C GLU A 635 4.01 13.89 25.84
N ALA A 636 4.12 12.75 25.16
CA ALA A 636 3.02 12.01 24.55
C ALA A 636 3.04 10.55 25.02
N PRO A 637 1.88 9.87 25.11
CA PRO A 637 1.84 8.47 25.51
C PRO A 637 2.59 7.58 24.51
N ALA A 638 3.43 6.69 25.02
CA ALA A 638 4.19 5.74 24.21
C ALA A 638 3.30 4.58 23.74
N GLY A 639 3.51 4.08 22.53
CA GLY A 639 2.74 2.98 21.94
C GLY A 639 1.31 3.36 21.54
N VAL A 640 0.99 4.65 21.48
CA VAL A 640 -0.38 5.12 21.24
C VAL A 640 -0.44 5.87 19.89
N PRO A 641 -1.30 5.45 18.94
CA PRO A 641 -1.47 6.12 17.66
C PRO A 641 -2.19 7.46 17.83
N ILE A 642 -1.44 8.54 17.62
CA ILE A 642 -1.85 9.93 17.85
C ILE A 642 -1.81 10.77 16.57
N LEU A 643 -2.64 11.81 16.56
CA LEU A 643 -2.64 12.83 15.53
C LEU A 643 -2.72 14.22 16.17
N PHE A 644 -2.32 15.24 15.42
CA PHE A 644 -2.27 16.63 15.89
C PHE A 644 -3.25 17.52 15.13
N HIS A 645 -3.92 18.43 15.84
CA HIS A 645 -4.53 19.62 15.24
C HIS A 645 -3.79 20.87 15.69
N ALA A 646 -3.41 21.73 14.75
CA ALA A 646 -2.88 23.06 15.05
C ALA A 646 -4.06 23.99 15.37
N VAL A 647 -4.08 24.57 16.57
CA VAL A 647 -5.17 25.43 17.04
C VAL A 647 -4.73 26.86 17.27
N ASN A 648 -5.58 27.82 16.89
CA ASN A 648 -5.30 29.23 17.07
C ASN A 648 -5.53 29.71 18.52
N GLU A 649 -5.28 31.00 18.79
CA GLU A 649 -5.48 31.64 20.10
C GLU A 649 -6.94 31.58 20.60
N ARG A 650 -7.89 31.39 19.67
CA ARG A 650 -9.30 31.16 19.97
C ARG A 650 -9.63 29.68 20.15
N GLY A 651 -8.65 28.78 20.15
CA GLY A 651 -8.86 27.34 20.28
C GLY A 651 -9.58 26.70 19.08
N VAL A 652 -9.60 27.32 17.91
CA VAL A 652 -10.21 26.75 16.70
C VAL A 652 -9.13 26.00 15.93
N ALA A 653 -9.40 24.76 15.49
CA ALA A 653 -8.45 24.02 14.67
C ALA A 653 -8.32 24.64 13.27
N VAL A 654 -7.10 25.02 12.92
CA VAL A 654 -6.75 25.60 11.62
C VAL A 654 -6.41 24.50 10.62
N GLN A 655 -5.74 23.44 11.09
CA GLN A 655 -5.33 22.29 10.30
C GLN A 655 -5.33 21.04 11.18
N GLY A 656 -5.63 19.88 10.59
CA GLY A 656 -5.61 18.59 11.29
C GLY A 656 -4.87 17.52 10.48
N MET A 657 -4.08 16.70 11.17
CA MET A 657 -3.53 15.49 10.59
C MET A 657 -4.64 14.51 10.20
N ARG A 658 -4.46 13.84 9.07
CA ARG A 658 -5.34 12.76 8.58
C ARG A 658 -4.55 11.46 8.44
N SER A 659 -3.68 11.23 9.41
CA SER A 659 -2.80 10.09 9.58
C SER A 659 -2.47 10.02 11.06
N VAL A 660 -1.90 8.91 11.51
CA VAL A 660 -1.37 8.79 12.86
C VAL A 660 0.15 8.69 12.84
N THR A 661 0.75 9.25 13.87
CA THR A 661 2.11 8.94 14.30
C THR A 661 2.04 8.28 15.68
N TYR A 662 3.15 7.75 16.16
CA TYR A 662 3.29 7.19 17.51
C TYR A 662 4.76 7.30 17.91
N VAL A 663 5.01 7.18 19.21
CA VAL A 663 6.36 7.18 19.79
C VAL A 663 6.57 5.94 20.64
N ALA A 664 7.78 5.40 20.63
CA ALA A 664 8.18 4.27 21.44
C ALA A 664 8.72 4.70 22.82
N PRO A 665 8.74 3.81 23.82
CA PRO A 665 9.37 4.10 25.10
C PRO A 665 10.85 4.48 24.94
N GLY A 666 11.24 5.62 25.51
CA GLY A 666 12.59 6.19 25.42
C GLY A 666 12.86 7.02 24.16
N GLU A 667 11.92 7.11 23.23
CA GLU A 667 12.07 7.89 22.01
C GLU A 667 12.00 9.41 22.28
N THR A 668 12.76 10.17 21.49
CA THR A 668 12.51 11.59 21.24
C THR A 668 12.26 11.80 19.75
N LEU A 669 11.01 12.09 19.40
CA LEU A 669 10.59 12.39 18.03
C LEU A 669 10.74 13.88 17.76
N MET A 670 11.37 14.23 16.64
CA MET A 670 11.50 15.62 16.19
C MET A 670 10.80 15.83 14.85
N CYS A 671 9.94 16.84 14.79
CA CYS A 671 9.29 17.31 13.58
C CYS A 671 9.85 18.67 13.21
N ASN A 672 10.22 18.86 11.95
CA ASN A 672 10.67 20.17 11.48
C ASN A 672 9.49 21.12 11.26
N GLY A 673 8.32 20.58 10.91
CA GLY A 673 7.16 21.36 10.56
C GLY A 673 5.84 20.56 10.60
N CYS A 674 4.75 21.20 10.19
CA CYS A 674 3.43 20.59 10.08
C CYS A 674 3.18 20.22 8.62
N HIS A 675 3.60 19.01 8.21
CA HIS A 675 3.68 18.58 6.81
C HIS A 675 4.67 19.41 5.97
N GLU A 676 5.91 19.52 6.41
CA GLU A 676 7.00 20.20 5.71
C GLU A 676 7.32 19.58 4.33
N ALA A 677 8.00 20.35 3.48
CA ALA A 677 8.53 19.84 2.22
C ALA A 677 9.63 18.80 2.49
N ARG A 678 9.58 17.66 1.77
CA ARG A 678 10.55 16.56 1.90
C ARG A 678 11.84 16.77 1.11
N THR A 679 11.76 17.55 0.05
CA THR A 679 12.88 17.87 -0.83
C THR A 679 13.14 19.37 -0.80
N GLY A 680 14.42 19.74 -0.88
CA GLY A 680 14.88 21.12 -0.73
C GLY A 680 15.36 21.44 0.69
N ALA A 681 16.07 22.57 0.82
CA ALA A 681 16.43 23.09 2.13
C ALA A 681 15.14 23.40 2.92
N ALA A 682 15.15 23.11 4.22
CA ALA A 682 14.11 23.64 5.11
C ALA A 682 13.93 25.13 4.82
N ILE A 683 12.68 25.63 4.84
CA ILE A 683 12.40 27.06 4.68
C ILE A 683 12.94 27.77 5.94
N SER A 684 14.26 27.94 5.99
CA SER A 684 15.01 28.69 6.98
C SER A 684 14.89 30.17 6.61
N GLY A 685 13.67 30.68 6.62
CA GLY A 685 13.38 32.12 6.56
C GLY A 685 13.52 32.82 7.92
N LEU A 686 13.68 32.07 9.00
CA LEU A 686 13.80 32.59 10.37
C LEU A 686 15.15 32.18 10.98
N ARG A 687 16.10 33.11 10.93
CA ARG A 687 17.37 33.19 11.69
C ARG A 687 17.85 31.90 12.36
N ALA A 688 18.77 31.22 11.70
CA ALA A 688 19.56 30.07 12.17
C ALA A 688 20.53 30.36 13.35
N ALA A 689 20.15 31.18 14.35
CA ALA A 689 21.07 31.57 15.43
C ALA A 689 20.57 31.29 16.86
N ALA A 690 19.30 30.92 17.07
CA ALA A 690 18.78 30.67 18.41
C ALA A 690 17.97 29.37 18.47
N SER A 691 18.24 28.52 19.47
CA SER A 691 17.45 27.31 19.73
C SER A 691 15.97 27.66 19.86
N PRO A 692 15.02 26.89 19.28
CA PRO A 692 13.59 27.18 19.41
C PRO A 692 13.18 27.33 20.87
N LEU A 693 12.23 28.23 21.17
CA LEU A 693 11.83 28.60 22.53
C LEU A 693 11.40 27.38 23.35
N ALA A 694 10.63 26.47 22.75
CA ALA A 694 10.15 25.27 23.43
C ALA A 694 11.29 24.34 23.86
N MET A 695 12.41 24.33 23.13
CA MET A 695 13.58 23.51 23.40
C MET A 695 14.46 24.06 24.53
N ARG A 696 14.12 25.24 25.08
CA ARG A 696 14.85 25.88 26.20
C ARG A 696 14.23 25.56 27.57
N ARG A 697 13.15 24.79 27.60
CA ARG A 697 12.43 24.39 28.82
C ARG A 697 12.14 22.89 28.80
N PRO A 698 11.77 22.29 29.94
CA PRO A 698 11.29 20.91 29.96
C PRO A 698 10.05 20.71 29.07
N PRO A 699 9.81 19.46 28.58
CA PRO A 699 8.60 19.11 27.86
C PRO A 699 7.33 19.43 28.66
N SER A 700 6.33 20.00 27.97
CA SER A 700 5.00 20.22 28.55
C SER A 700 4.22 18.91 28.68
N ARG A 701 3.41 18.79 29.73
CA ARG A 701 2.42 17.72 29.84
C ARG A 701 1.12 18.09 29.14
N LEU A 702 0.39 17.09 28.68
CA LEU A 702 -0.94 17.28 28.08
C LEU A 702 -1.90 17.90 29.10
N THR A 703 -2.49 19.03 28.75
CA THR A 703 -3.60 19.62 29.50
C THR A 703 -4.89 18.92 29.14
N ALA A 704 -5.54 18.29 30.11
CA ALA A 704 -6.76 17.52 29.90
C ALA A 704 -7.92 18.36 29.35
N GLY A 705 -8.78 17.71 28.56
CA GLY A 705 -10.03 18.31 28.07
C GLY A 705 -11.20 18.25 29.05
N PRO A 706 -12.35 18.82 28.67
CA PRO A 706 -13.58 18.71 29.44
C PRO A 706 -14.08 17.26 29.53
N ASP A 707 -14.95 16.99 30.49
CA ASP A 707 -15.59 15.68 30.63
C ASP A 707 -16.32 15.25 29.34
N GLY A 708 -16.19 13.97 28.98
CA GLY A 708 -16.68 13.42 27.72
C GLY A 708 -15.75 13.59 26.52
N SER A 709 -14.55 14.16 26.69
CA SER A 709 -13.53 14.24 25.63
C SER A 709 -12.50 13.09 25.66
N ASN A 710 -12.27 12.51 26.84
CA ASN A 710 -11.40 11.35 27.07
C ASN A 710 -11.98 10.43 28.16
N PRO A 711 -12.60 9.29 27.79
CA PRO A 711 -12.95 8.86 26.44
C PRO A 711 -13.98 9.79 25.78
N TYR A 712 -13.92 9.93 24.45
CA TYR A 712 -14.85 10.77 23.70
C TYR A 712 -16.28 10.22 23.74
N ASN A 713 -17.27 11.08 23.98
CA ASN A 713 -18.68 10.70 23.98
C ASN A 713 -19.59 11.92 23.78
N TYR A 714 -20.34 11.97 22.68
CA TYR A 714 -21.24 13.10 22.38
C TYR A 714 -22.32 13.34 23.47
N PRO A 715 -23.04 12.32 23.98
CA PRO A 715 -23.98 12.51 25.09
C PRO A 715 -23.39 13.18 26.34
N ARG A 716 -22.12 12.93 26.68
CA ARG A 716 -21.43 13.56 27.81
C ARG A 716 -20.78 14.90 27.46
N LEU A 717 -20.28 15.01 26.24
CA LEU A 717 -19.47 16.16 25.81
C LEU A 717 -20.36 17.34 25.41
N VAL A 718 -21.30 17.09 24.49
CA VAL A 718 -22.02 18.13 23.74
C VAL A 718 -23.41 18.38 24.28
N GLN A 719 -24.18 17.32 24.50
CA GLN A 719 -25.59 17.45 24.88
C GLN A 719 -25.80 18.31 26.14
N PRO A 720 -24.97 18.26 27.20
CA PRO A 720 -25.17 19.10 28.38
C PRO A 720 -25.10 20.61 28.07
N VAL A 721 -24.27 21.01 27.11
CA VAL A 721 -24.19 22.40 26.64
C VAL A 721 -25.49 22.78 25.92
N LEU A 722 -25.99 21.90 25.05
CA LEU A 722 -27.23 22.14 24.32
C LEU A 722 -28.44 22.22 25.26
N ASP A 723 -28.53 21.31 26.23
CA ASP A 723 -29.60 21.28 27.23
C ASP A 723 -29.63 22.59 28.04
N ALA A 724 -28.45 23.09 28.42
CA ALA A 724 -28.34 24.32 29.22
C ALA A 724 -28.57 25.61 28.43
N LYS A 725 -28.15 25.66 27.15
CA LYS A 725 -28.04 26.92 26.39
C LYS A 725 -28.97 27.04 25.20
N CYS A 726 -29.45 25.92 24.65
CA CYS A 726 -30.11 25.90 23.34
C CYS A 726 -31.51 25.28 23.39
N VAL A 727 -31.72 24.23 24.17
CA VAL A 727 -32.98 23.46 24.19
C VAL A 727 -34.18 24.30 24.64
N GLY A 728 -34.00 25.33 25.46
CA GLY A 728 -35.10 26.24 25.83
C GLY A 728 -35.83 26.86 24.62
N CYS A 729 -35.10 27.16 23.54
CA CYS A 729 -35.65 27.71 22.30
C CYS A 729 -35.75 26.66 21.17
N HIS A 730 -34.89 25.65 21.19
CA HIS A 730 -34.80 24.59 20.18
C HIS A 730 -35.49 23.27 20.59
N GLY A 731 -36.32 23.32 21.63
CA GLY A 731 -37.00 22.19 22.22
C GLY A 731 -38.39 21.96 21.65
N GLU A 732 -39.37 21.81 22.53
CA GLU A 732 -40.79 21.60 22.19
C GLU A 732 -41.44 22.86 21.62
N THR A 733 -41.04 24.03 22.10
CA THR A 733 -41.60 25.35 21.73
C THR A 733 -40.99 25.93 20.46
N ARG A 734 -40.09 25.20 19.79
CA ARG A 734 -39.37 25.69 18.62
C ARG A 734 -40.31 25.93 17.43
N LYS A 735 -39.92 26.82 16.53
CA LYS A 735 -40.54 26.92 15.21
C LYS A 735 -40.14 25.72 14.35
N ALA A 736 -41.01 25.28 13.43
CA ALA A 736 -40.74 24.13 12.57
C ALA A 736 -39.46 24.28 11.70
N SER A 737 -39.07 25.52 11.38
CA SER A 737 -37.84 25.84 10.65
C SER A 737 -36.56 25.74 11.49
N MET A 738 -36.67 25.56 12.81
CA MET A 738 -35.52 25.48 13.71
C MET A 738 -35.10 24.03 13.93
N PRO A 739 -33.78 23.76 14.06
CA PRO A 739 -33.30 22.42 14.39
C PRO A 739 -33.79 22.00 15.77
N ASP A 740 -34.12 20.71 15.91
CA ASP A 740 -34.51 20.09 17.18
C ASP A 740 -33.25 19.65 17.93
N LEU A 741 -32.92 20.32 19.04
CA LEU A 741 -31.70 20.08 19.80
C LEU A 741 -31.91 19.23 21.06
N ARG A 742 -33.09 18.63 21.20
CA ARG A 742 -33.38 17.68 22.29
C ARG A 742 -32.65 16.36 22.09
N ARG A 743 -32.58 15.58 23.16
CA ARG A 743 -32.08 14.20 23.14
C ARG A 743 -32.93 13.30 22.24
N GLY A 744 -34.25 13.49 22.25
CA GLY A 744 -35.20 12.58 21.61
C GLY A 744 -35.34 11.27 22.39
N ASP A 745 -35.70 10.19 21.68
CA ASP A 745 -35.78 8.82 22.23
C ASP A 745 -34.70 7.94 21.59
N PRO A 746 -33.50 7.82 22.22
CA PRO A 746 -32.39 7.05 21.66
C PRO A 746 -32.71 5.56 21.52
N GLY A 747 -33.60 5.02 22.37
CA GLY A 747 -34.02 3.62 22.31
C GLY A 747 -34.83 3.28 21.07
N LYS A 748 -35.44 4.28 20.42
CA LYS A 748 -36.15 4.13 19.13
C LYS A 748 -35.29 4.51 17.92
N ASN A 749 -34.08 5.01 18.13
CA ASN A 749 -33.14 5.31 17.04
C ASN A 749 -32.27 4.09 16.74
N ARG A 750 -32.15 3.72 15.46
CA ARG A 750 -31.35 2.56 15.01
C ARG A 750 -29.89 2.58 15.50
N PHE A 751 -29.29 3.76 15.64
CA PHE A 751 -27.89 3.93 16.06
C PHE A 751 -27.76 4.47 17.49
N ALA A 752 -28.87 4.61 18.22
CA ALA A 752 -28.94 5.24 19.53
C ALA A 752 -28.41 6.69 19.56
N PHE A 753 -28.42 7.39 18.43
CA PHE A 753 -27.99 8.78 18.35
C PHE A 753 -29.11 9.73 18.78
N PHE A 754 -28.73 10.83 19.42
CA PHE A 754 -29.67 11.87 19.84
C PHE A 754 -30.21 12.66 18.65
N THR A 755 -31.43 13.18 18.77
CA THR A 755 -32.03 14.04 17.73
C THR A 755 -31.16 15.27 17.45
N SER A 756 -30.61 15.88 18.49
CA SER A 756 -29.65 16.99 18.42
C SER A 756 -28.46 16.74 17.50
N PHE A 757 -27.88 15.53 17.53
CA PHE A 757 -26.74 15.19 16.69
C PHE A 757 -27.11 15.31 15.23
N TYR A 758 -28.20 14.65 14.79
CA TYR A 758 -28.68 14.72 13.41
C TYR A 758 -29.03 16.15 12.99
N SER A 759 -29.65 16.92 13.87
CA SER A 759 -30.02 18.31 13.58
C SER A 759 -28.81 19.23 13.42
N LEU A 760 -27.67 18.90 14.02
CA LEU A 760 -26.44 19.68 13.89
C LEU A 760 -25.60 19.28 12.67
N VAL A 761 -25.68 18.04 12.18
CA VAL A 761 -24.88 17.55 11.02
C VAL A 761 -24.88 18.50 9.82
N PRO A 762 -26.01 19.09 9.39
CA PRO A 762 -26.02 20.03 8.25
C PRO A 762 -25.20 21.30 8.46
N TYR A 763 -24.80 21.60 9.70
CA TYR A 763 -24.02 22.77 10.08
C TYR A 763 -22.55 22.45 10.35
N LEU A 764 -22.09 21.24 10.00
CA LEU A 764 -20.71 20.78 10.20
C LEU A 764 -19.99 20.64 8.86
N GLN A 765 -18.69 20.91 8.87
CA GLN A 765 -17.78 20.41 7.85
C GLN A 765 -17.15 19.11 8.35
N TYR A 766 -17.18 18.08 7.51
CA TYR A 766 -16.59 16.76 7.79
C TYR A 766 -16.17 16.09 6.48
N PHE A 767 -15.26 15.13 6.57
CA PHE A 767 -14.82 14.28 5.46
C PHE A 767 -15.58 12.96 5.49
N THR A 768 -16.15 12.56 4.35
CA THR A 768 -16.94 11.34 4.20
C THR A 768 -16.09 10.19 3.67
N HIS A 769 -16.17 9.00 4.26
CA HIS A 769 -15.70 7.77 3.62
C HIS A 769 -16.80 7.30 2.66
N ALA A 770 -16.55 7.35 1.35
CA ALA A 770 -17.57 7.08 0.34
C ALA A 770 -18.03 5.61 0.33
N TYR A 771 -19.12 5.28 1.02
CA TYR A 771 -19.98 4.12 0.71
C TYR A 771 -21.46 4.41 1.04
N ARG A 772 -22.34 4.02 0.12
CA ARG A 772 -23.81 4.19 0.19
C ARG A 772 -24.39 3.70 1.53
N GLY A 773 -24.84 4.62 2.37
CA GLY A 773 -26.04 4.41 3.19
C GLY A 773 -27.25 5.04 2.49
N ASP A 774 -28.46 4.58 2.77
CA ASP A 774 -29.72 5.17 2.26
C ASP A 774 -29.91 6.61 2.78
N TRP A 775 -29.22 7.56 2.14
CA TRP A 775 -29.20 8.99 2.48
C TRP A 775 -29.73 9.83 1.32
N SER A 776 -30.55 9.23 0.44
CA SER A 776 -31.33 9.93 -0.59
C SER A 776 -32.13 11.12 -0.04
N LYS A 777 -32.37 11.15 1.29
CA LYS A 777 -33.11 12.18 2.02
C LYS A 777 -32.25 13.34 2.58
N VAL A 778 -30.91 13.31 2.49
CA VAL A 778 -30.04 14.36 3.08
C VAL A 778 -29.18 15.12 2.07
N GLY A 779 -29.38 14.90 0.76
CA GLY A 779 -28.83 15.78 -0.28
C GLY A 779 -27.30 15.80 -0.43
N VAL A 780 -26.57 14.81 0.11
CA VAL A 780 -25.11 14.75 0.00
C VAL A 780 -24.69 14.13 -1.34
N GLN A 781 -23.95 14.91 -2.12
CA GLN A 781 -23.52 14.56 -3.48
C GLN A 781 -22.44 13.47 -3.49
N ARG A 782 -22.42 12.73 -4.60
CA ARG A 782 -21.54 11.59 -4.86
C ARG A 782 -20.19 12.04 -5.39
N ASP A 783 -19.32 12.59 -4.54
CA ASP A 783 -17.92 12.79 -4.94
C ASP A 783 -17.05 11.67 -4.37
N ALA A 784 -16.61 10.79 -5.27
CA ALA A 784 -15.88 9.55 -4.98
C ALA A 784 -14.47 9.79 -4.42
N PHE A 785 -13.97 11.03 -4.51
CA PHE A 785 -12.63 11.38 -4.10
C PHE A 785 -12.64 12.32 -2.90
N VAL A 786 -12.10 11.86 -1.77
CA VAL A 786 -11.90 12.69 -0.58
C VAL A 786 -10.47 13.21 -0.65
N PRO A 787 -10.22 14.53 -0.61
CA PRO A 787 -8.86 15.06 -0.58
C PRO A 787 -8.03 14.34 0.50
N PRO A 788 -6.76 13.96 0.28
CA PRO A 788 -6.03 13.12 1.24
C PRO A 788 -5.47 13.91 2.43
N HIS A 789 -5.64 15.23 2.45
CA HIS A 789 -5.12 16.14 3.46
C HIS A 789 -6.15 17.25 3.77
N THR A 790 -5.93 17.98 4.85
CA THR A 790 -6.72 19.19 5.15
C THR A 790 -6.07 20.42 4.51
N GLU A 791 -6.88 21.29 3.91
CA GLU A 791 -6.46 22.64 3.55
C GLU A 791 -6.51 23.54 4.79
N PRO A 792 -5.41 24.22 5.18
CA PRO A 792 -5.42 25.14 6.32
C PRO A 792 -6.54 26.18 6.22
N GLY A 793 -7.31 26.33 7.30
CA GLY A 793 -8.48 27.21 7.35
C GLY A 793 -9.78 26.58 6.87
N LYS A 794 -9.74 25.38 6.27
CA LYS A 794 -10.93 24.66 5.77
C LYS A 794 -11.17 23.33 6.49
N PHE A 795 -10.87 23.29 7.78
CA PHE A 795 -10.97 22.08 8.60
C PHE A 795 -11.90 22.29 9.80
N GLY A 796 -12.69 21.26 10.13
CA GLY A 796 -13.37 21.11 11.42
C GLY A 796 -14.23 22.33 11.76
N ALA A 797 -14.08 22.84 12.98
CA ALA A 797 -14.80 24.02 13.43
C ALA A 797 -14.61 25.23 12.52
N MET A 798 -13.40 25.48 12.02
CA MET A 798 -13.09 26.67 11.21
C MET A 798 -13.89 26.71 9.90
N ALA A 799 -14.21 25.54 9.34
CA ALA A 799 -15.01 25.41 8.13
C ALA A 799 -16.50 25.14 8.39
N SER A 800 -16.91 24.98 9.64
CA SER A 800 -18.27 24.61 10.00
C SER A 800 -19.19 25.84 10.09
N PRO A 801 -20.34 25.87 9.40
CA PRO A 801 -21.35 26.92 9.57
C PRO A 801 -21.77 27.15 11.03
N LEU A 802 -21.81 26.08 11.83
CA LEU A 802 -22.12 26.15 13.26
C LEU A 802 -21.16 27.07 14.01
N HIS A 803 -19.85 26.94 13.79
CA HIS A 803 -18.86 27.79 14.43
C HIS A 803 -19.03 29.26 14.02
N THR A 804 -19.24 29.51 12.72
CA THR A 804 -19.44 30.87 12.19
C THR A 804 -20.66 31.54 12.82
N LEU A 805 -21.74 30.78 13.02
CA LEU A 805 -22.95 31.27 13.70
C LEU A 805 -22.66 31.61 15.17
N LEU A 806 -21.95 30.73 15.89
CA LEU A 806 -21.64 30.94 17.30
C LEU A 806 -20.68 32.12 17.53
N GLU A 807 -19.70 32.33 16.65
CA GLU A 807 -18.78 33.47 16.75
C GLU A 807 -19.46 34.82 16.48
N LYS A 808 -20.49 34.86 15.62
CA LYS A 808 -21.28 36.08 15.38
C LYS A 808 -22.21 36.43 16.56
N GLY A 809 -22.40 35.50 17.49
CA GLY A 809 -23.43 35.56 18.52
C GLY A 809 -24.77 35.00 18.03
N HIS A 810 -25.51 34.38 18.94
CA HIS A 810 -26.82 33.81 18.66
C HIS A 810 -27.82 34.25 19.74
N HIS A 811 -28.51 35.37 19.49
CA HIS A 811 -29.37 36.03 20.47
C HIS A 811 -28.61 36.30 21.80
N ASP A 812 -29.21 36.00 22.94
CA ASP A 812 -28.65 36.25 24.27
C ASP A 812 -27.79 35.09 24.80
N VAL A 813 -27.45 34.11 23.94
CA VAL A 813 -26.65 32.95 24.35
C VAL A 813 -25.19 33.35 24.54
N VAL A 814 -24.71 33.21 25.78
CA VAL A 814 -23.29 33.34 26.14
C VAL A 814 -22.73 31.99 26.58
N LEU A 815 -21.67 31.55 25.90
CA LEU A 815 -20.93 30.32 26.21
C LEU A 815 -19.69 30.63 27.04
N THR A 816 -19.47 29.86 28.09
CA THR A 816 -18.18 29.83 28.80
C THR A 816 -17.08 29.26 27.90
N ALA A 817 -15.81 29.45 28.28
CA ALA A 817 -14.68 28.88 27.55
C ALA A 817 -14.75 27.35 27.45
N GLU A 818 -15.17 26.66 28.51
CA GLU A 818 -15.33 25.20 28.51
C GLU A 818 -16.48 24.76 27.59
N GLU A 819 -17.65 25.40 27.68
CA GLU A 819 -18.81 25.09 26.82
C GLU A 819 -18.48 25.29 25.34
N ARG A 820 -17.74 26.36 25.01
CA ARG A 820 -17.24 26.60 23.65
C ARG A 820 -16.27 25.51 23.22
N LEU A 821 -15.32 25.12 24.07
CA LEU A 821 -14.37 24.04 23.78
C LEU A 821 -15.07 22.71 23.50
N ARG A 822 -16.13 22.36 24.25
CA ARG A 822 -16.93 21.14 24.02
C ARG A 822 -17.52 21.10 22.61
N LEU A 823 -18.07 22.22 22.13
CA LEU A 823 -18.62 22.33 20.77
C LEU A 823 -17.51 22.30 19.71
N LEU A 824 -16.37 22.93 19.97
CA LEU A 824 -15.21 22.90 19.06
C LEU A 824 -14.67 21.47 18.90
N LEU A 825 -14.50 20.72 20.00
CA LEU A 825 -14.05 19.33 19.94
C LEU A 825 -15.01 18.43 19.17
N PHE A 826 -16.32 18.68 19.25
CA PHE A 826 -17.30 17.99 18.42
C PHE A 826 -17.09 18.24 16.92
N MET A 827 -16.98 19.51 16.52
CA MET A 827 -16.75 19.87 15.12
C MET A 827 -15.41 19.33 14.59
N ASP A 828 -14.36 19.36 15.42
CA ASP A 828 -13.02 18.90 15.06
C ASP A 828 -12.87 17.36 15.07
N SER A 829 -13.80 16.64 15.68
CA SER A 829 -13.79 15.16 15.75
C SER A 829 -14.23 14.47 14.45
N ASN A 830 -14.36 15.22 13.35
CA ASN A 830 -14.95 14.77 12.10
C ASN A 830 -16.39 14.22 12.29
N ALA A 831 -17.20 14.92 13.09
CA ALA A 831 -18.59 14.58 13.43
C ALA A 831 -18.77 13.17 14.05
N SER A 832 -17.91 12.85 15.03
CA SER A 832 -18.03 11.63 15.84
C SER A 832 -19.18 11.72 16.85
N TYR A 833 -19.74 10.57 17.23
CA TYR A 833 -20.77 10.44 18.27
C TYR A 833 -20.28 9.58 19.43
N PHE A 834 -19.80 8.37 19.13
CA PHE A 834 -19.14 7.47 20.10
C PHE A 834 -17.63 7.53 19.93
N GLY A 835 -16.89 7.49 21.03
CA GLY A 835 -15.43 7.46 21.00
C GLY A 835 -14.87 6.09 20.65
N HIS A 836 -15.62 5.01 20.83
CA HIS A 836 -15.17 3.64 20.63
C HIS A 836 -16.34 2.71 20.28
N ASP A 837 -16.07 1.56 19.66
CA ASP A 837 -17.07 0.55 19.30
C ASP A 837 -17.40 -0.46 20.43
N HIS A 838 -16.91 -0.19 21.65
CA HIS A 838 -17.12 -1.02 22.82
C HIS A 838 -18.26 -0.46 23.66
N ASN A 839 -19.20 -1.32 24.05
CA ASN A 839 -20.32 -0.98 24.94
C ASN A 839 -21.06 0.32 24.58
N ILE A 840 -21.53 0.41 23.32
CA ILE A 840 -22.22 1.60 22.81
C ILE A 840 -23.51 1.93 23.59
N THR A 841 -24.14 0.94 24.23
CA THR A 841 -25.34 1.15 25.05
C THR A 841 -25.02 1.97 26.30
N ALA A 842 -23.89 1.69 26.97
CA ALA A 842 -23.43 2.51 28.09
C ALA A 842 -23.01 3.90 27.63
N GLN A 843 -22.29 3.99 26.52
CA GLN A 843 -21.95 5.28 25.90
C GLN A 843 -23.19 6.12 25.54
N ALA A 844 -24.28 5.50 25.04
CA ALA A 844 -25.52 6.20 24.69
C ALA A 844 -26.26 6.78 25.91
N ARG A 845 -26.12 6.16 27.10
CA ARG A 845 -26.58 6.73 28.37
C ARG A 845 -25.67 7.84 28.89
N GLY A 846 -24.52 8.03 28.24
CA GLY A 846 -23.48 8.92 28.70
C GLY A 846 -22.68 8.34 29.85
N ASP A 847 -22.54 7.01 29.99
CA ASP A 847 -21.62 6.41 30.96
C ASP A 847 -20.15 6.57 30.46
N ARG A 848 -19.18 6.61 31.38
CA ARG A 848 -17.76 6.56 31.00
C ARG A 848 -17.38 5.12 30.63
N VAL A 849 -16.95 4.92 29.39
CA VAL A 849 -16.51 3.61 28.87
C VAL A 849 -15.06 3.73 28.41
N PRO A 850 -14.08 3.15 29.15
CA PRO A 850 -12.70 3.15 28.71
C PRO A 850 -12.56 2.32 27.42
N PRO A 851 -11.71 2.74 26.48
CA PRO A 851 -11.36 1.94 25.31
C PRO A 851 -10.64 0.65 25.71
N VAL A 852 -10.69 -0.35 24.82
CA VAL A 852 -10.02 -1.65 24.99
C VAL A 852 -8.95 -1.79 23.91
N LEU A 853 -7.94 -2.64 24.11
CA LEU A 853 -6.75 -2.77 23.24
C LEU A 853 -5.92 -1.48 23.17
N GLN A 854 -5.74 -0.83 24.32
CA GLN A 854 -4.86 0.33 24.48
C GLN A 854 -3.40 -0.06 24.61
#